data_AF-A0A959FMA2-F1
#
_entry.id   AF-A0A959FMA2-F1
#
_cell.length_a   1.000
_cell.length_b   1.000
_cell.length_c   1.000
_cell.angle_alpha   90.00
_cell.angle_beta   90.00
_cell.angle_gamma   90.00
#
_symmetry.space_group_name_H-M   'P 1'
#
loop_
_entity.id
_entity.type
_entity.pdbx_description
1 polymer ?
#
loop_
_entity_poly.entity_id
_entity_poly.type
_entity_poly.pdbx_seq_one_letter_code
_entity_poly.pdbx_strand_id
1 'polypeptide(L)'
;SFLVERAGEEVVITYLQRLLGRDIKYLEVLFPTVINSYGNYNFAYSTSFLASLREAFYVDLQLLDLRLAELLSDPDFFGELQADPVFYNIMAVYVLSSLVQQEVPVVEAIPVVHNFLYQRYADDDKARNLQIVNTAADKPAYAEVVAASEAVLKELTAAYLSLYRAEEALLPRYQLVTATAFMRNEKLDLPPFDQFFDQEKYSLAALLGVAEDPQPYDLTYLPSLLKGRLDTTIAAGLTTVADYDQFYGSQIVPTEWRAAGLAMARRLTGEWYNHTSLGQLLRQQREALIQYDALLLKAEERVGITDPMQAQTERVEQGLQQLSASLQATADYWSEVLTADDEQAFQLLQKLATDFRLIEDDPFANPSDVLSQKTQRLAAVEERFFALNGRIAARGDSVAGINPIRLYRERPATPLPGQLVRIEVLETRLQELSESLENLDAAYAPNLSAGRRNAEPILKVTELLSLAFYGLQDQSADQSLITIGRFDTLLRDPLQRTAILGLLEQQLSFSRIGGGISSEGLGLFARTTLEELAAIPPKGTPARDSLGGYYLAAFATHTLNRTLQMPLFANPLNPGRTQSLVNIYPDLADVPSATENTLDVIYNLKTKNHRRALSSFLLLMQDLTAMLDDPDGSPQREKVIDFIRQYGMFIGGLVDADRPEEVQYLLQTMADPPGSSQVKRREPFTANINGYVGISLGQERLRGSALATDPAFATLAPAMPVGVSFSRLIGYDRWKYPQSFSLFFSVLDLGALATFNLDQELPGENELRFQNVLKPGV
;
A
#
# COMPACT_ATOMS: atom_id res chain seq x y z
N SER A 1 -36.71 -55.04 -5.98
CA SER A 1 -35.86 -54.09 -5.25
C SER A 1 -34.41 -54.16 -5.76
N PHE A 2 -33.84 -55.34 -6.04
CA PHE A 2 -32.46 -55.54 -6.55
C PHE A 2 -31.96 -54.57 -7.66
N LEU A 3 -32.70 -54.38 -8.76
CA LEU A 3 -32.29 -53.47 -9.84
C LEU A 3 -32.19 -51.99 -9.41
N VAL A 4 -32.98 -51.60 -8.41
CA VAL A 4 -33.05 -50.22 -7.92
C VAL A 4 -31.95 -49.96 -6.88
N GLU A 5 -31.65 -50.95 -6.04
CA GLU A 5 -30.49 -50.91 -5.13
C GLU A 5 -29.19 -50.83 -5.93
N ARG A 6 -29.05 -51.64 -6.99
CA ARG A 6 -27.87 -51.60 -7.87
C ARG A 6 -27.69 -50.27 -8.60
N ALA A 7 -28.78 -49.64 -9.05
CA ALA A 7 -28.72 -48.34 -9.69
C ALA A 7 -28.28 -47.24 -8.70
N GLY A 8 -28.73 -47.31 -7.44
CA GLY A 8 -28.27 -46.41 -6.38
C GLY A 8 -26.78 -46.58 -6.07
N GLU A 9 -26.30 -47.83 -5.99
CA GLU A 9 -24.88 -48.13 -5.81
C GLU A 9 -24.02 -47.63 -6.97
N GLU A 10 -24.48 -47.76 -8.21
CA GLU A 10 -23.76 -47.29 -9.40
C GLU A 10 -23.66 -45.75 -9.46
N VAL A 11 -24.71 -45.03 -9.02
CA VAL A 11 -24.68 -43.58 -8.86
C VAL A 11 -23.66 -43.17 -7.80
N VAL A 12 -23.64 -43.85 -6.65
CA VAL A 12 -22.68 -43.59 -5.57
C VAL A 12 -21.25 -43.87 -6.02
N ILE A 13 -21.00 -44.98 -6.71
CA ILE A 13 -19.68 -45.32 -7.25
C ILE A 13 -19.23 -44.26 -8.26
N THR A 14 -20.11 -43.84 -9.18
CA THR A 14 -19.81 -42.80 -10.17
C THR A 14 -19.50 -41.46 -9.49
N TYR A 15 -20.26 -41.11 -8.45
CA TYR A 15 -20.01 -39.91 -7.66
C TYR A 15 -18.65 -39.96 -6.97
N LEU A 16 -18.33 -41.07 -6.29
CA LEU A 16 -17.05 -41.25 -5.60
C LEU A 16 -15.87 -41.25 -6.58
N GLN A 17 -16.03 -41.80 -7.78
CA GLN A 17 -15.01 -41.73 -8.83
C GLN A 17 -14.74 -40.29 -9.28
N ARG A 18 -15.77 -39.44 -9.37
CA ARG A 18 -15.62 -38.01 -9.69
C ARG A 18 -15.05 -37.21 -8.52
N LEU A 19 -15.45 -37.54 -7.30
CA LEU A 19 -14.92 -36.96 -6.05
C LEU A 19 -13.42 -37.19 -5.90
N LEU A 20 -12.92 -38.37 -6.30
CA LEU A 20 -11.48 -38.68 -6.25
C LEU A 20 -10.73 -38.11 -7.47
N GLY A 21 -11.27 -37.04 -8.07
CA GLY A 21 -11.00 -36.50 -9.39
C GLY A 21 -9.53 -36.52 -9.82
N ARG A 22 -9.24 -37.26 -10.91
CA ARG A 22 -7.89 -37.46 -11.46
C ARG A 22 -7.33 -36.27 -12.25
N ASP A 23 -8.17 -35.31 -12.62
CA ASP A 23 -7.83 -34.25 -13.60
C ASP A 23 -7.56 -32.88 -12.96
N ILE A 24 -7.46 -32.81 -11.63
CA ILE A 24 -7.25 -31.56 -10.88
C ILE A 24 -5.92 -31.64 -10.13
N LYS A 25 -4.87 -31.01 -10.68
CA LYS A 25 -3.47 -31.06 -10.19
C LYS A 25 -3.38 -30.71 -8.70
N TYR A 26 -4.14 -29.71 -8.24
CA TYR A 26 -4.03 -29.15 -6.90
C TYR A 26 -4.88 -29.83 -5.83
N LEU A 27 -5.70 -30.83 -6.19
CA LEU A 27 -6.38 -31.64 -5.18
C LEU A 27 -5.42 -32.52 -4.38
N GLU A 28 -4.29 -32.90 -4.97
CA GLU A 28 -3.25 -33.64 -4.24
C GLU A 28 -2.58 -32.78 -3.16
N VAL A 29 -2.52 -31.45 -3.35
CA VAL A 29 -2.01 -30.53 -2.32
C VAL A 29 -3.01 -30.40 -1.17
N LEU A 30 -4.30 -30.26 -1.48
CA LEU A 30 -5.35 -30.08 -0.48
C LEU A 30 -5.72 -31.38 0.25
N PHE A 31 -5.71 -32.52 -0.45
CA PHE A 31 -6.14 -33.84 0.05
C PHE A 31 -5.17 -34.99 -0.34
N PRO A 32 -3.86 -34.88 -0.02
CA PRO A 32 -2.84 -35.88 -0.36
C PRO A 32 -3.14 -37.25 0.24
N THR A 33 -3.68 -37.35 1.46
CA THR A 33 -3.96 -38.66 2.07
C THR A 33 -5.03 -39.40 1.29
N VAL A 34 -6.09 -38.68 0.89
CA VAL A 34 -7.18 -39.22 0.06
C VAL A 34 -6.67 -39.62 -1.32
N ILE A 35 -5.94 -38.73 -2.01
CA ILE A 35 -5.45 -39.00 -3.37
C ILE A 35 -4.46 -40.17 -3.37
N ASN A 36 -3.52 -40.23 -2.42
CA ASN A 36 -2.55 -41.32 -2.34
C ASN A 36 -3.21 -42.67 -2.00
N SER A 37 -4.21 -42.66 -1.12
CA SER A 37 -4.88 -43.90 -0.68
C SER A 37 -5.88 -44.43 -1.69
N TYR A 38 -6.53 -43.55 -2.48
CA TYR A 38 -7.68 -43.91 -3.30
C TYR A 38 -7.57 -43.53 -4.79
N GLY A 39 -6.53 -42.80 -5.21
CA GLY A 39 -6.37 -42.35 -6.60
C GLY A 39 -6.18 -43.49 -7.61
N ASN A 40 -5.64 -44.63 -7.18
CA ASN A 40 -5.16 -45.71 -8.06
C ASN A 40 -6.03 -46.98 -8.14
N TYR A 41 -7.27 -47.02 -7.61
CA TYR A 41 -7.98 -48.31 -7.46
C TYR A 41 -9.37 -48.41 -8.07
N ASN A 42 -9.68 -49.61 -8.58
CA ASN A 42 -11.04 -50.17 -8.66
C ASN A 42 -11.48 -50.55 -7.25
N PHE A 43 -11.99 -49.60 -6.48
CA PHE A 43 -12.50 -49.86 -5.13
C PHE A 43 -13.85 -50.61 -5.20
N ALA A 44 -13.98 -51.66 -4.38
CA ALA A 44 -15.26 -52.29 -4.12
C ALA A 44 -15.98 -51.48 -3.04
N TYR A 45 -17.16 -50.97 -3.37
CA TYR A 45 -17.98 -50.22 -2.42
C TYR A 45 -18.27 -51.06 -1.17
N SER A 46 -17.87 -50.56 0.00
CA SER A 46 -18.12 -51.19 1.30
C SER A 46 -18.18 -50.14 2.42
N THR A 47 -18.77 -50.52 3.55
CA THR A 47 -18.76 -49.70 4.78
C THR A 47 -17.35 -49.46 5.31
N SER A 48 -16.45 -50.45 5.16
CA SER A 48 -15.04 -50.30 5.53
C SER A 48 -14.31 -49.30 4.64
N PHE A 49 -14.62 -49.26 3.34
CA PHE A 49 -14.09 -48.26 2.41
C PHE A 49 -14.53 -46.85 2.82
N LEU A 50 -15.82 -46.64 3.11
CA LEU A 50 -16.34 -45.34 3.51
C LEU A 50 -15.77 -44.85 4.85
N ALA A 51 -15.61 -45.75 5.82
CA ALA A 51 -14.96 -45.43 7.09
C ALA A 51 -13.50 -45.01 6.87
N SER A 52 -12.75 -45.76 6.06
CA SER A 52 -11.36 -45.43 5.74
C SER A 52 -11.24 -44.12 4.94
N LEU A 53 -12.17 -43.86 4.01
CA LEU A 53 -12.23 -42.62 3.24
C LEU A 53 -12.53 -41.42 4.15
N ARG A 54 -13.45 -41.60 5.12
CA ARG A 54 -13.72 -40.60 6.16
C ARG A 54 -12.46 -40.27 6.96
N GLU A 55 -11.73 -41.28 7.44
CA GLU A 55 -10.49 -41.05 8.20
C GLU A 55 -9.43 -40.32 7.36
N ALA A 56 -9.29 -40.67 6.08
CA ALA A 56 -8.37 -39.98 5.18
C ALA A 56 -8.74 -38.49 4.99
N PHE A 57 -10.02 -38.20 4.74
CA PHE A 57 -10.49 -36.81 4.68
C PHE A 57 -10.35 -36.08 6.01
N TYR A 58 -10.56 -36.76 7.15
CA TYR A 58 -10.36 -36.17 8.48
C TYR A 58 -8.91 -35.72 8.69
N VAL A 59 -7.95 -36.60 8.40
CA VAL A 59 -6.52 -36.28 8.46
C VAL A 59 -6.19 -35.10 7.53
N ASP A 60 -6.77 -35.10 6.33
CA ASP A 60 -6.50 -34.04 5.37
C ASP A 60 -7.11 -32.68 5.78
N LEU A 61 -8.35 -32.67 6.27
CA LEU A 61 -9.01 -31.44 6.72
C LEU A 61 -8.35 -30.82 7.95
N GLN A 62 -7.79 -31.64 8.84
CA GLN A 62 -7.04 -31.13 10.00
C GLN A 62 -5.84 -30.25 9.63
N LEU A 63 -5.32 -30.41 8.41
CA LEU A 63 -4.15 -29.70 7.90
C LEU A 63 -4.52 -28.74 6.75
N LEU A 64 -5.81 -28.49 6.54
CA LEU A 64 -6.29 -27.65 5.44
C LEU A 64 -5.80 -26.21 5.55
N ASP A 65 -5.65 -25.68 6.77
CA ASP A 65 -5.09 -24.36 7.04
C ASP A 65 -3.62 -24.25 6.60
N LEU A 66 -2.80 -25.25 6.94
CA LEU A 66 -1.39 -25.33 6.52
C LEU A 66 -1.25 -25.48 5.00
N ARG A 67 -2.10 -26.30 4.38
CA ARG A 67 -2.07 -26.55 2.93
C ARG A 67 -2.57 -25.37 2.10
N LEU A 68 -3.46 -24.57 2.66
CA LEU A 68 -3.87 -23.32 2.02
C LEU A 68 -2.69 -22.35 1.94
N ALA A 69 -1.88 -22.22 3.01
CA ALA A 69 -0.67 -21.40 2.96
C ALA A 69 0.34 -21.89 1.90
N GLU A 70 0.47 -23.21 1.73
CA GLU A 70 1.27 -23.82 0.67
C GLU A 70 0.73 -23.48 -0.72
N LEU A 71 -0.59 -23.61 -0.91
CA LEU A 71 -1.26 -23.30 -2.19
C LEU A 71 -1.17 -21.82 -2.57
N LEU A 72 -1.29 -20.91 -1.60
CA LEU A 72 -1.09 -19.47 -1.80
C LEU A 72 0.35 -19.13 -2.22
N SER A 73 1.32 -19.92 -1.74
CA SER A 73 2.73 -19.72 -2.05
C SER A 73 3.14 -20.35 -3.39
N ASP A 74 2.28 -21.12 -4.04
CA ASP A 74 2.55 -21.73 -5.35
C ASP A 74 2.40 -20.70 -6.49
N PRO A 75 3.49 -20.40 -7.23
CA PRO A 75 3.46 -19.39 -8.29
C PRO A 75 2.57 -19.78 -9.48
N ASP A 76 2.35 -21.07 -9.75
CA ASP A 76 1.48 -21.55 -10.83
C ASP A 76 -0.01 -21.41 -10.48
N PHE A 77 -0.34 -21.25 -9.19
CA PHE A 77 -1.72 -21.21 -8.70
C PHE A 77 -2.15 -19.81 -8.23
N PHE A 78 -1.31 -19.13 -7.43
CA PHE A 78 -1.56 -17.78 -6.92
C PHE A 78 -0.36 -16.83 -7.12
N GLY A 79 0.49 -17.05 -8.14
CA GLY A 79 1.67 -16.21 -8.39
C GLY A 79 1.35 -14.72 -8.58
N GLU A 80 0.24 -14.38 -9.23
CA GLU A 80 -0.22 -12.98 -9.35
C GLU A 80 -0.66 -12.40 -8.00
N LEU A 81 -1.30 -13.21 -7.15
CA LEU A 81 -1.70 -12.79 -5.81
C LEU A 81 -0.48 -12.46 -4.94
N GLN A 82 0.67 -13.08 -5.18
CA GLN A 82 1.91 -12.73 -4.46
C GLN A 82 2.36 -11.30 -4.73
N ALA A 83 1.89 -10.69 -5.82
CA ALA A 83 2.09 -9.29 -6.08
C ALA A 83 1.07 -8.39 -5.35
N ASP A 84 0.03 -8.92 -4.71
CA ASP A 84 -1.09 -8.20 -4.10
C ASP A 84 -0.94 -8.00 -2.57
N PRO A 85 -1.36 -6.88 -1.96
CA PRO A 85 -1.25 -6.65 -0.51
C PRO A 85 -2.00 -7.70 0.34
N VAL A 86 -3.09 -8.28 -0.19
CA VAL A 86 -3.91 -9.29 0.49
C VAL A 86 -3.09 -10.53 0.82
N PHE A 87 -2.21 -10.96 -0.09
CA PHE A 87 -1.35 -12.12 0.13
C PHE A 87 -0.50 -11.97 1.39
N TYR A 88 0.14 -10.82 1.56
CA TYR A 88 1.00 -10.56 2.72
C TYR A 88 0.23 -10.56 4.05
N ASN A 89 -1.02 -10.08 4.04
CA ASN A 89 -1.87 -10.11 5.24
C ASN A 89 -2.36 -11.51 5.59
N ILE A 90 -2.79 -12.29 4.60
CA ILE A 90 -3.17 -13.68 4.82
C ILE A 90 -1.97 -14.45 5.37
N MET A 91 -0.77 -14.27 4.79
CA MET A 91 0.45 -14.87 5.31
C MET A 91 0.77 -14.40 6.73
N ALA A 92 0.55 -13.12 7.06
CA ALA A 92 0.70 -12.61 8.42
C ALA A 92 -0.24 -13.34 9.41
N VAL A 93 -1.51 -13.58 9.05
CA VAL A 93 -2.45 -14.36 9.89
C VAL A 93 -1.92 -15.77 10.15
N TYR A 94 -1.36 -16.44 9.13
CA TYR A 94 -0.76 -17.76 9.30
C TYR A 94 0.49 -17.75 10.18
N VAL A 95 1.40 -16.80 9.96
CA VAL A 95 2.60 -16.62 10.79
C VAL A 95 2.19 -16.37 12.24
N LEU A 96 1.22 -15.48 12.48
CA LEU A 96 0.68 -15.21 13.82
C LEU A 96 0.15 -16.48 14.47
N SER A 97 -0.74 -17.21 13.78
CA SER A 97 -1.28 -18.49 14.25
C SER A 97 -0.18 -19.49 14.62
N SER A 98 0.90 -19.56 13.84
CA SER A 98 2.07 -20.40 14.12
C SER A 98 2.85 -19.94 15.36
N LEU A 99 3.12 -18.65 15.51
CA LEU A 99 3.81 -18.10 16.69
C LEU A 99 3.06 -18.40 17.99
N VAL A 100 1.72 -18.45 17.94
CA VAL A 100 0.91 -18.84 19.13
C VAL A 100 1.08 -20.31 19.48
N GLN A 101 1.19 -21.20 18.49
CA GLN A 101 1.47 -22.62 18.76
C GLN A 101 2.82 -22.80 19.47
N GLN A 102 3.73 -21.83 19.30
CA GLN A 102 5.02 -21.75 19.97
C GLN A 102 4.98 -20.94 21.27
N GLU A 103 3.79 -20.57 21.75
CA GLU A 103 3.54 -19.78 22.97
C GLU A 103 4.17 -18.37 23.01
N VAL A 104 4.41 -17.75 21.84
CA VAL A 104 4.93 -16.37 21.77
C VAL A 104 3.88 -15.37 22.29
N PRO A 105 4.25 -14.41 23.17
CA PRO A 105 3.36 -13.36 23.64
C PRO A 105 2.81 -12.48 22.50
N VAL A 106 1.57 -12.03 22.65
CA VAL A 106 0.87 -11.17 21.67
C VAL A 106 1.67 -9.93 21.27
N VAL A 107 2.31 -9.31 22.27
CA VAL A 107 3.07 -8.07 22.13
C VAL A 107 4.36 -8.28 21.34
N GLU A 108 4.89 -9.51 21.32
CA GLU A 108 6.07 -9.90 20.55
C GLU A 108 5.71 -10.42 19.15
N ALA A 109 4.51 -10.99 19.00
CA ALA A 109 4.07 -11.59 17.75
C ALA A 109 3.97 -10.56 16.60
N ILE A 110 3.47 -9.34 16.85
CA ILE A 110 3.38 -8.29 15.83
C ILE A 110 4.78 -7.84 15.34
N PRO A 111 5.76 -7.52 16.21
CA PRO A 111 7.13 -7.26 15.79
C PRO A 111 7.77 -8.40 14.98
N VAL A 112 7.49 -9.66 15.33
CA VAL A 112 8.00 -10.81 14.56
C VAL A 112 7.40 -10.85 13.15
N VAL A 113 6.08 -10.61 13.02
CA VAL A 113 5.42 -10.50 11.71
C VAL A 113 5.99 -9.34 10.90
N HIS A 114 6.17 -8.17 11.53
CA HIS A 114 6.80 -7.02 10.90
C HIS A 114 8.18 -7.39 10.34
N ASN A 115 9.02 -8.04 11.16
CA ASN A 115 10.35 -8.46 10.74
C ASN A 115 10.30 -9.51 9.61
N PHE A 116 9.38 -10.46 9.66
CA PHE A 116 9.18 -11.44 8.58
C PHE A 116 8.81 -10.75 7.26
N LEU A 117 7.83 -9.84 7.29
CA LEU A 117 7.43 -9.06 6.12
C LEU A 117 8.57 -8.19 5.62
N TYR A 118 9.34 -7.58 6.54
CA TYR A 118 10.46 -6.71 6.20
C TYR A 118 11.58 -7.49 5.52
N GLN A 119 11.91 -8.67 6.04
CA GLN A 119 12.87 -9.58 5.40
C GLN A 119 12.40 -9.99 4.02
N ARG A 120 11.13 -10.38 3.86
CA ARG A 120 10.58 -10.73 2.55
C ARG A 120 10.62 -9.57 1.57
N TYR A 121 10.25 -8.36 2.01
CA TYR A 121 10.36 -7.15 1.20
C TYR A 121 11.80 -6.87 0.76
N ALA A 122 12.78 -7.05 1.66
CA ALA A 122 14.19 -6.91 1.34
C ALA A 122 14.69 -7.99 0.37
N ASP A 123 14.20 -9.22 0.51
CA ASP A 123 14.49 -10.33 -0.40
C ASP A 123 13.88 -10.11 -1.79
N ASP A 124 12.63 -9.64 -1.87
CA ASP A 124 11.95 -9.27 -3.12
C ASP A 124 12.70 -8.14 -3.83
N ASP A 125 13.22 -7.16 -3.07
CA ASP A 125 14.07 -6.09 -3.58
C ASP A 125 15.37 -6.61 -4.21
N LYS A 126 16.02 -7.54 -3.51
CA LYS A 126 17.22 -8.20 -4.00
C LYS A 126 16.92 -9.02 -5.24
N ALA A 127 15.86 -9.82 -5.21
CA ALA A 127 15.41 -10.65 -6.32
C ALA A 127 15.10 -9.81 -7.56
N ARG A 128 14.41 -8.66 -7.38
CA ARG A 128 14.12 -7.72 -8.46
C ARG A 128 15.40 -7.20 -9.11
N ASN A 129 16.35 -6.73 -8.31
CA ASN A 129 17.61 -6.21 -8.81
C ASN A 129 18.40 -7.27 -9.57
N LEU A 130 18.47 -8.49 -9.04
CA LEU A 130 19.13 -9.61 -9.70
C LEU A 130 18.43 -9.98 -11.02
N GLN A 131 17.10 -10.04 -11.04
CA GLN A 131 16.31 -10.34 -12.24
C GLN A 131 16.56 -9.29 -13.33
N ILE A 132 16.49 -8.01 -12.99
CA ILE A 132 16.75 -6.92 -13.94
C ILE A 132 18.17 -7.02 -14.49
N VAL A 133 19.17 -7.26 -13.63
CA VAL A 133 20.55 -7.39 -14.10
C VAL A 133 20.75 -8.59 -15.01
N ASN A 134 20.11 -9.72 -14.72
CA ASN A 134 20.22 -10.93 -15.52
C ASN A 134 19.53 -10.80 -16.89
N THR A 135 18.51 -9.95 -17.02
CA THR A 135 17.69 -9.84 -18.23
C THR A 135 17.92 -8.55 -19.04
N ALA A 136 18.36 -7.48 -18.38
CA ALA A 136 18.36 -6.12 -18.92
C ALA A 136 19.74 -5.44 -18.94
N ALA A 137 20.81 -6.03 -18.37
CA ALA A 137 22.10 -5.34 -18.23
C ALA A 137 22.76 -4.91 -19.56
N ASP A 138 22.37 -5.51 -20.69
CA ASP A 138 22.82 -5.16 -22.05
C ASP A 138 21.81 -4.27 -22.80
N LYS A 139 20.71 -3.86 -22.17
CA LYS A 139 19.61 -3.14 -22.80
C LYS A 139 19.75 -1.63 -22.65
N PRO A 140 19.21 -0.83 -23.59
CA PRO A 140 19.25 0.64 -23.52
C PRO A 140 18.67 1.20 -22.21
N ALA A 141 17.55 0.64 -21.73
CA ALA A 141 16.91 1.08 -20.48
C ALA A 141 17.85 0.98 -19.26
N TYR A 142 18.73 -0.03 -19.20
CA TYR A 142 19.70 -0.14 -18.12
C TYR A 142 20.81 0.92 -18.25
N ALA A 143 21.26 1.20 -19.48
CA ALA A 143 22.24 2.25 -19.76
C ALA A 143 21.71 3.65 -19.42
N GLU A 144 20.41 3.90 -19.58
CA GLU A 144 19.74 5.14 -19.16
C GLU A 144 19.81 5.33 -17.64
N VAL A 145 19.55 4.28 -16.85
CA VAL A 145 19.71 4.33 -15.39
C VAL A 145 21.16 4.62 -14.98
N VAL A 146 22.14 4.03 -15.67
CA VAL A 146 23.57 4.33 -15.43
C VAL A 146 23.86 5.81 -15.68
N ALA A 147 23.43 6.35 -16.82
CA ALA A 147 23.65 7.74 -17.20
C ALA A 147 22.94 8.73 -16.26
N ALA A 148 21.69 8.44 -15.89
CA ALA A 148 20.93 9.24 -14.93
C ALA A 148 21.59 9.26 -13.55
N SER A 149 22.09 8.11 -13.08
CA SER A 149 22.81 8.00 -11.79
C SER A 149 24.10 8.83 -11.79
N GLU A 150 24.88 8.81 -12.88
CA GLU A 150 26.08 9.64 -13.03
C GLU A 150 25.75 11.14 -13.04
N ALA A 151 24.66 11.53 -13.71
CA ALA A 151 24.18 12.90 -13.74
C ALA A 151 23.77 13.40 -12.33
N VAL A 152 23.06 12.57 -11.57
CA VAL A 152 22.69 12.87 -10.17
C VAL A 152 23.93 13.11 -9.30
N LEU A 153 24.92 12.22 -9.34
CA LEU A 153 26.13 12.38 -8.51
C LEU A 153 26.93 13.64 -8.87
N LYS A 154 26.99 13.97 -10.16
CA LYS A 154 27.65 15.18 -10.65
C LYS A 154 26.95 16.43 -10.11
N GLU A 155 25.63 16.51 -10.22
CA GLU A 155 24.86 17.68 -9.79
C GLU A 155 24.76 17.77 -8.25
N LEU A 156 24.75 16.63 -7.54
CA LEU A 156 24.87 16.59 -6.07
C LEU A 156 26.18 17.23 -5.61
N THR A 157 27.30 16.82 -6.21
CA THR A 157 28.62 17.40 -5.90
C THR A 157 28.65 18.89 -6.21
N ALA A 158 28.08 19.31 -7.34
CA ALA A 158 28.01 20.73 -7.72
C ALA A 158 27.15 21.56 -6.76
N ALA A 159 25.99 21.05 -6.35
CA ALA A 159 25.10 21.70 -5.39
C ALA A 159 25.76 21.83 -4.01
N TYR A 160 26.38 20.75 -3.52
CA TYR A 160 27.13 20.78 -2.27
C TYR A 160 28.26 21.80 -2.30
N LEU A 161 29.14 21.77 -3.32
CA LEU A 161 30.26 22.71 -3.41
C LEU A 161 29.79 24.16 -3.47
N SER A 162 28.61 24.42 -4.04
CA SER A 162 28.01 25.76 -4.06
C SER A 162 27.54 26.22 -2.68
N LEU A 163 27.05 25.31 -1.83
CA LEU A 163 26.66 25.58 -0.44
C LEU A 163 27.89 25.71 0.45
N TYR A 164 28.87 24.83 0.29
CA TYR A 164 30.12 24.86 1.04
C TYR A 164 30.89 26.18 0.83
N ARG A 165 31.03 26.63 -0.43
CA ARG A 165 31.66 27.94 -0.73
C ARG A 165 30.90 29.12 -0.12
N ALA A 166 29.58 29.00 -0.01
CA ALA A 166 28.75 30.02 0.62
C ALA A 166 29.00 30.07 2.12
N GLU A 167 29.10 28.91 2.79
CA GLU A 167 29.47 28.80 4.19
C GLU A 167 30.89 29.35 4.44
N GLU A 168 31.88 28.93 3.64
CA GLU A 168 33.26 29.44 3.73
C GLU A 168 33.35 30.96 3.57
N ALA A 169 32.49 31.57 2.75
CA ALA A 169 32.47 33.03 2.58
C ALA A 169 31.98 33.78 3.83
N LEU A 170 31.19 33.14 4.71
CA LEU A 170 30.69 33.74 5.94
C LEU A 170 31.70 33.65 7.09
N LEU A 171 32.58 32.66 7.08
CA LEU A 171 33.51 32.39 8.19
C LEU A 171 34.48 33.56 8.49
N PRO A 172 35.16 34.18 7.50
CA PRO A 172 36.04 35.33 7.75
C PRO A 172 35.28 36.53 8.33
N ARG A 173 34.03 36.74 7.89
CA ARG A 173 33.16 37.81 8.39
C ARG A 173 32.76 37.56 9.85
N TYR A 174 32.36 36.33 10.17
CA TYR A 174 32.11 35.91 11.55
C TYR A 174 33.32 36.14 12.47
N GLN A 175 34.52 35.73 12.04
CA GLN A 175 35.75 35.93 12.79
C GLN A 175 36.05 37.42 13.04
N LEU A 176 35.83 38.27 12.02
CA LEU A 176 36.02 39.71 12.16
C LEU A 176 35.01 40.34 13.13
N VAL A 177 33.73 39.97 13.04
CA VAL A 177 32.64 40.44 13.92
C VAL A 177 32.90 40.06 15.36
N THR A 178 33.22 38.81 15.63
CA THR A 178 33.47 38.30 16.99
C THR A 178 34.72 38.92 17.60
N ALA A 179 35.81 39.05 16.83
CA ALA A 179 37.02 39.73 17.29
C ALA A 179 36.75 41.21 17.62
N THR A 180 35.99 41.90 16.78
CA THR A 180 35.65 43.32 16.99
C THR A 180 34.72 43.52 18.19
N ALA A 181 33.72 42.65 18.34
CA ALA A 181 32.83 42.66 19.51
C ALA A 181 33.62 42.44 20.80
N PHE A 182 34.55 41.49 20.80
CA PHE A 182 35.43 41.22 21.94
C PHE A 182 36.28 42.45 22.30
N MET A 183 36.92 43.10 21.31
CA MET A 183 37.70 44.32 21.55
C MET A 183 36.85 45.47 22.09
N ARG A 184 35.56 45.54 21.72
CA ARG A 184 34.63 46.61 22.13
C ARG A 184 33.79 46.27 23.36
N ASN A 185 33.96 45.08 23.93
CA ASN A 185 33.12 44.56 25.03
C ASN A 185 31.61 44.60 24.70
N GLU A 186 31.26 44.36 23.44
CA GLU A 186 29.87 44.29 22.96
C GLU A 186 29.33 42.87 23.07
N LYS A 187 28.08 42.75 23.53
CA LYS A 187 27.38 41.45 23.56
C LYS A 187 26.73 41.19 22.20
N LEU A 188 27.16 40.12 21.53
CA LEU A 188 26.56 39.66 20.28
C LEU A 188 25.40 38.70 20.56
N ASP A 189 24.32 38.85 19.78
CA ASP A 189 23.23 37.88 19.67
C ASP A 189 23.46 37.06 18.37
N LEU A 190 24.61 36.40 18.31
CA LEU A 190 25.06 35.63 17.15
C LEU A 190 25.43 34.22 17.62
N PRO A 191 24.74 33.17 17.15
CA PRO A 191 25.08 31.81 17.52
C PRO A 191 26.49 31.43 17.01
N PRO A 192 27.22 30.56 17.72
CA PRO A 192 28.53 30.08 17.27
C PRO A 192 28.45 29.45 15.88
N PHE A 193 29.41 29.79 15.01
CA PHE A 193 29.41 29.38 13.60
C PHE A 193 29.29 27.85 13.45
N ASP A 194 30.15 27.11 14.15
CA ASP A 194 30.22 25.64 14.09
C ASP A 194 29.01 24.94 14.72
N GLN A 195 28.21 25.64 15.54
CA GLN A 195 27.00 25.07 16.17
C GLN A 195 25.74 25.36 15.37
N PHE A 196 25.78 26.33 14.46
CA PHE A 196 24.62 26.73 13.67
C PHE A 196 24.43 25.83 12.45
N PHE A 197 25.53 25.34 11.88
CA PHE A 197 25.51 24.39 10.77
C PHE A 197 25.81 22.98 11.28
N ASP A 198 24.93 22.02 11.00
CA ASP A 198 25.10 20.61 11.40
C ASP A 198 26.13 19.93 10.47
N GLN A 199 27.43 20.22 10.69
CA GLN A 199 28.49 19.79 9.77
C GLN A 199 28.61 18.26 9.64
N GLU A 200 28.17 17.51 10.66
CA GLU A 200 28.12 16.04 10.62
C GLU A 200 27.09 15.54 9.59
N LYS A 201 25.91 16.17 9.51
CA LYS A 201 24.87 15.78 8.53
C LYS A 201 25.11 16.32 7.13
N TYR A 202 25.75 17.48 7.00
CA TYR A 202 25.84 18.19 5.72
C TYR A 202 27.16 18.02 4.99
N SER A 203 28.18 17.38 5.57
CA SER A 203 29.45 17.16 4.87
C SER A 203 29.26 16.37 3.56
N LEU A 204 30.08 16.63 2.54
CA LEU A 204 30.05 15.83 1.30
C LEU A 204 30.26 14.35 1.61
N ALA A 205 31.11 14.05 2.59
CA ALA A 205 31.32 12.69 3.07
C ALA A 205 30.01 12.08 3.57
N ALA A 206 29.27 12.75 4.46
CA ALA A 206 27.97 12.28 4.92
C ALA A 206 26.93 12.15 3.80
N LEU A 207 26.86 13.14 2.91
CA LEU A 207 25.98 13.11 1.73
C LEU A 207 26.34 12.01 0.74
N LEU A 208 27.61 11.61 0.66
CA LEU A 208 28.05 10.48 -0.16
C LEU A 208 27.98 9.15 0.61
N GLY A 209 27.64 9.15 1.91
CA GLY A 209 27.56 7.94 2.72
C GLY A 209 28.92 7.41 3.21
N VAL A 210 29.93 8.28 3.33
CA VAL A 210 31.31 8.00 3.79
C VAL A 210 31.44 8.14 5.33
N ALA A 211 30.35 8.41 6.05
CA ALA A 211 30.35 8.62 7.51
C ALA A 211 30.48 7.31 8.32
N GLU A 212 30.75 7.41 9.63
CA GLU A 212 31.20 6.36 10.56
C GLU A 212 30.31 5.08 10.69
N ASP A 213 29.14 5.04 10.06
CA ASP A 213 28.23 3.89 10.13
C ASP A 213 28.55 2.91 8.98
N PRO A 214 28.82 1.61 9.24
CA PRO A 214 29.40 0.70 8.26
C PRO A 214 28.36 0.25 7.22
N GLN A 215 28.09 1.11 6.24
CA GLN A 215 27.45 0.70 5.00
C GLN A 215 28.51 0.04 4.10
N PRO A 216 28.21 -1.09 3.45
CA PRO A 216 29.19 -1.82 2.65
C PRO A 216 29.59 -1.09 1.36
N TYR A 217 28.87 -0.06 0.92
CA TYR A 217 29.24 0.77 -0.24
C TYR A 217 28.72 2.20 -0.04
N ASP A 218 29.58 3.20 -0.28
CA ASP A 218 29.20 4.61 -0.36
C ASP A 218 28.78 5.00 -1.81
N LEU A 219 28.14 6.16 -1.98
CA LEU A 219 27.62 6.63 -3.28
C LEU A 219 28.71 6.89 -4.33
N THR A 220 29.99 6.99 -3.95
CA THR A 220 31.07 7.14 -4.91
C THR A 220 31.27 5.87 -5.74
N TYR A 221 30.94 4.70 -5.18
CA TYR A 221 31.02 3.42 -5.89
C TYR A 221 29.86 3.19 -6.87
N LEU A 222 28.77 3.96 -6.78
CA LEU A 222 27.54 3.72 -7.54
C LEU A 222 27.77 3.54 -9.06
N PRO A 223 28.52 4.41 -9.77
CA PRO A 223 28.76 4.23 -11.21
C PRO A 223 29.55 2.94 -11.51
N SER A 224 30.49 2.57 -10.64
CA SER A 224 31.29 1.35 -10.78
C SER A 224 30.44 0.10 -10.56
N LEU A 225 29.62 0.11 -9.52
CA LEU A 225 28.69 -0.97 -9.19
C LEU A 225 27.70 -1.18 -10.33
N LEU A 226 27.06 -0.12 -10.84
CA LEU A 226 26.15 -0.20 -11.99
C LEU A 226 26.83 -0.67 -13.28
N LYS A 227 28.15 -0.45 -13.46
CA LYS A 227 28.89 -1.00 -14.60
C LYS A 227 29.30 -2.46 -14.39
N GLY A 228 29.21 -2.97 -13.16
CA GLY A 228 29.72 -4.29 -12.78
C GLY A 228 31.25 -4.35 -12.84
N ARG A 229 31.92 -3.21 -12.67
CA ARG A 229 33.38 -3.11 -12.61
C ARG A 229 33.84 -1.87 -11.84
N LEU A 230 34.88 -2.02 -11.02
CA LEU A 230 35.52 -0.88 -10.34
C LEU A 230 36.22 0.05 -11.35
N ASP A 231 35.96 1.34 -11.24
CA ASP A 231 36.73 2.38 -11.93
C ASP A 231 38.19 2.35 -11.45
N THR A 232 39.12 2.60 -12.37
CA THR A 232 40.56 2.63 -12.07
C THR A 232 40.94 3.66 -11.01
N THR A 233 40.20 4.78 -10.95
CA THR A 233 40.42 5.86 -9.99
C THR A 233 40.01 5.45 -8.58
N ILE A 234 38.89 4.74 -8.46
CA ILE A 234 38.40 4.20 -7.20
C ILE A 234 39.31 3.07 -6.72
N ALA A 235 39.68 2.16 -7.63
CA ALA A 235 40.60 1.06 -7.33
C ALA A 235 41.97 1.55 -6.82
N ALA A 236 42.46 2.68 -7.34
CA ALA A 236 43.70 3.30 -6.88
C ALA A 236 43.60 3.90 -5.46
N GLY A 237 42.39 4.20 -4.99
CA GLY A 237 42.12 4.71 -3.64
C GLY A 237 41.98 3.63 -2.57
N LEU A 238 41.84 2.36 -2.96
CA LEU A 238 41.77 1.22 -2.04
C LEU A 238 43.16 0.95 -1.46
N THR A 239 43.33 1.14 -0.16
CA THR A 239 44.66 1.11 0.50
C THR A 239 44.76 0.12 1.65
N THR A 240 43.64 -0.49 2.06
CA THR A 240 43.58 -1.39 3.20
C THR A 240 43.31 -2.84 2.79
N VAL A 241 43.65 -3.79 3.67
CA VAL A 241 43.31 -5.21 3.48
C VAL A 241 41.79 -5.40 3.54
N ALA A 242 41.08 -4.61 4.35
CA ALA A 242 39.62 -4.62 4.39
C ALA A 242 39.02 -4.24 3.03
N ASP A 243 39.58 -3.23 2.35
CA ASP A 243 39.17 -2.87 0.98
C ASP A 243 39.38 -4.03 0.01
N TYR A 244 40.52 -4.72 0.11
CA TYR A 244 40.79 -5.88 -0.73
C TYR A 244 39.79 -7.01 -0.45
N ASP A 245 39.54 -7.34 0.82
CA ASP A 245 38.63 -8.42 1.22
C ASP A 245 37.19 -8.12 0.80
N GLN A 246 36.77 -6.85 0.88
CA GLN A 246 35.45 -6.37 0.49
C GLN A 246 35.18 -6.51 -1.01
N PHE A 247 36.16 -6.21 -1.87
CA PHE A 247 35.98 -6.22 -3.33
C PHE A 247 36.53 -7.46 -4.04
N TYR A 248 37.49 -8.17 -3.43
CA TYR A 248 38.22 -9.28 -4.04
C TYR A 248 38.35 -10.52 -3.13
N GLY A 249 37.93 -10.46 -1.87
CA GLY A 249 38.06 -11.56 -0.90
C GLY A 249 37.01 -12.68 -1.09
N SER A 250 35.82 -12.34 -1.58
CA SER A 250 34.81 -13.28 -2.07
C SER A 250 34.68 -13.18 -3.59
N GLN A 251 34.31 -14.27 -4.28
CA GLN A 251 34.07 -14.23 -5.74
C GLN A 251 32.79 -13.44 -6.06
N ILE A 252 32.79 -12.13 -5.82
CA ILE A 252 31.67 -11.27 -6.17
C ILE A 252 31.65 -11.14 -7.70
N VAL A 253 30.55 -11.56 -8.31
CA VAL A 253 30.40 -11.54 -9.78
C VAL A 253 29.85 -10.20 -10.25
N PRO A 254 30.12 -9.76 -11.50
CA PRO A 254 29.65 -8.49 -12.04
C PRO A 254 28.14 -8.26 -11.90
N THR A 255 27.35 -9.32 -11.88
CA THR A 255 25.90 -9.26 -11.69
C THR A 255 25.50 -8.80 -10.28
N GLU A 256 26.23 -9.24 -9.24
CA GLU A 256 26.00 -8.82 -7.86
C GLU A 256 26.37 -7.36 -7.65
N TRP A 257 27.47 -6.89 -8.25
CA TRP A 257 27.83 -5.46 -8.25
C TRP A 257 26.75 -4.60 -8.90
N ARG A 258 26.25 -5.02 -10.07
CA ARG A 258 25.17 -4.30 -10.76
C ARG A 258 23.88 -4.27 -9.94
N ALA A 259 23.55 -5.36 -9.25
CA ALA A 259 22.38 -5.43 -8.39
C ALA A 259 22.53 -4.50 -7.17
N ALA A 260 23.72 -4.44 -6.57
CA ALA A 260 24.04 -3.50 -5.49
C ALA A 260 23.96 -2.04 -5.99
N GLY A 261 24.49 -1.75 -7.18
CA GLY A 261 24.37 -0.43 -7.81
C GLY A 261 22.92 -0.01 -8.04
N LEU A 262 22.07 -0.93 -8.51
CA LEU A 262 20.64 -0.70 -8.68
C LEU A 262 19.93 -0.43 -7.35
N ALA A 263 20.31 -1.10 -6.26
CA ALA A 263 19.77 -0.84 -4.93
C ALA A 263 20.16 0.57 -4.44
N MET A 264 21.42 0.97 -4.65
CA MET A 264 21.92 2.29 -4.29
C MET A 264 21.29 3.41 -5.12
N ALA A 265 21.10 3.22 -6.43
CA ALA A 265 20.42 4.18 -7.30
C ALA A 265 18.99 4.46 -6.82
N ARG A 266 18.25 3.44 -6.38
CA ARG A 266 16.89 3.62 -5.82
C ARG A 266 16.90 4.33 -4.46
N ARG A 267 17.96 4.17 -3.66
CA ARG A 267 18.10 4.92 -2.40
C ARG A 267 18.28 6.42 -2.66
N LEU A 268 18.94 6.81 -3.77
CA LEU A 268 19.10 8.23 -4.13
C LEU A 268 17.76 8.93 -4.36
N THR A 269 16.80 8.24 -5.00
CA THR A 269 15.48 8.79 -5.34
C THR A 269 14.47 8.68 -4.19
N GLY A 270 14.81 8.00 -3.10
CA GLY A 270 13.96 7.81 -1.93
C GLY A 270 14.14 8.86 -0.82
N GLU A 271 13.59 8.56 0.35
CA GLU A 271 13.76 9.36 1.57
C GLU A 271 15.15 9.14 2.21
N TRP A 272 15.73 10.21 2.77
CA TRP A 272 17.04 10.17 3.42
C TRP A 272 16.89 10.20 4.94
N TYR A 273 16.91 11.38 5.55
CA TYR A 273 16.82 11.57 7.00
C TYR A 273 15.44 12.08 7.38
N ASN A 274 14.78 11.47 8.36
CA ASN A 274 13.47 11.89 8.88
C ASN A 274 12.45 12.20 7.77
N HIS A 275 12.32 11.30 6.77
CA HIS A 275 11.38 11.45 5.65
C HIS A 275 11.63 12.67 4.75
N THR A 276 12.84 13.25 4.80
CA THR A 276 13.24 14.39 3.98
C THR A 276 13.97 13.89 2.74
N SER A 277 13.63 14.44 1.57
CA SER A 277 14.37 14.15 0.33
C SER A 277 15.72 14.86 0.31
N LEU A 278 16.66 14.37 -0.51
CA LEU A 278 17.97 15.02 -0.68
C LEU A 278 17.84 16.49 -1.10
N GLY A 279 16.91 16.80 -2.01
CA GLY A 279 16.64 18.18 -2.43
C GLY A 279 16.16 19.06 -1.28
N GLN A 280 15.20 18.58 -0.48
CA GLN A 280 14.69 19.29 0.69
C GLN A 280 15.78 19.53 1.74
N LEU A 281 16.65 18.55 1.99
CA LEU A 281 17.77 18.67 2.92
C LEU A 281 18.74 19.79 2.50
N LEU A 282 19.07 19.87 1.20
CA LEU A 282 19.92 20.94 0.67
C LEU A 282 19.22 22.31 0.68
N ARG A 283 17.88 22.35 0.50
CA ARG A 283 17.09 23.59 0.66
C ARG A 283 17.13 24.10 2.09
N GLN A 284 16.98 23.23 3.08
CA GLN A 284 17.08 23.59 4.49
C GLN A 284 18.47 24.17 4.82
N GLN A 285 19.55 23.56 4.30
CA GLN A 285 20.90 24.10 4.48
C GLN A 285 21.07 25.48 3.84
N ARG A 286 20.52 25.69 2.64
CA ARG A 286 20.50 27.01 2.01
C ARG A 286 19.77 28.04 2.87
N GLU A 287 18.62 27.69 3.41
CA GLU A 287 17.84 28.58 4.27
C GLU A 287 18.61 28.95 5.55
N ALA A 288 19.32 27.99 6.15
CA ALA A 288 20.19 28.25 7.28
C ALA A 288 21.30 29.26 6.93
N LEU A 289 21.95 29.12 5.76
CA LEU A 289 22.98 30.07 5.31
C LEU A 289 22.43 31.49 5.15
N ILE A 290 21.23 31.63 4.57
CA ILE A 290 20.56 32.94 4.40
C ILE A 290 20.22 33.55 5.76
N GLN A 291 19.71 32.75 6.69
CA GLN A 291 19.37 33.21 8.04
C GLN A 291 20.62 33.65 8.79
N TYR A 292 21.70 32.87 8.72
CA TYR A 292 22.94 33.19 9.41
C TYR A 292 23.59 34.46 8.87
N ASP A 293 23.63 34.64 7.55
CA ASP A 293 24.16 35.86 6.95
C ASP A 293 23.36 37.11 7.36
N ALA A 294 22.04 37.01 7.47
CA ALA A 294 21.21 38.10 7.97
C ALA A 294 21.49 38.43 9.45
N LEU A 295 21.76 37.43 10.29
CA LEU A 295 22.19 37.65 11.68
C LEU A 295 23.58 38.28 11.75
N LEU A 296 24.51 37.78 10.93
CA LEU A 296 25.89 38.25 10.87
C LEU A 296 25.94 39.71 10.44
N LEU A 297 25.14 40.10 9.45
CA LEU A 297 25.03 41.48 9.00
C LEU A 297 24.53 42.43 10.09
N LYS A 298 23.49 42.03 10.85
CA LYS A 298 23.01 42.82 12.00
C LYS A 298 24.10 42.96 13.07
N ALA A 299 24.92 41.92 13.25
CA ALA A 299 26.04 41.95 14.16
C ALA A 299 27.15 42.89 13.66
N GLU A 300 27.50 42.86 12.36
CA GLU A 300 28.46 43.77 11.72
C GLU A 300 28.07 45.25 11.89
N GLU A 301 26.79 45.57 11.67
CA GLU A 301 26.22 46.91 11.88
C GLU A 301 26.36 47.35 13.34
N ARG A 302 26.04 46.44 14.29
CA ARG A 302 26.12 46.73 15.73
C ARG A 302 27.54 47.01 16.20
N VAL A 303 28.52 46.25 15.71
CA VAL A 303 29.93 46.44 16.11
C VAL A 303 30.63 47.51 15.27
N GLY A 304 29.92 48.17 14.34
CA GLY A 304 30.43 49.25 13.50
C GLY A 304 31.59 48.81 12.61
N ILE A 305 31.55 47.58 12.09
CA ILE A 305 32.45 47.11 11.03
C ILE A 305 32.02 47.69 9.68
N THR A 306 30.71 47.84 9.48
CA THR A 306 30.14 48.35 8.23
C THR A 306 29.44 49.67 8.50
N ASP A 307 29.75 50.71 7.72
CA ASP A 307 28.93 51.93 7.70
C ASP A 307 27.58 51.58 7.07
N PRO A 308 26.44 51.77 7.76
CA PRO A 308 25.12 51.42 7.24
C PRO A 308 24.82 52.05 5.87
N MET A 309 25.33 53.25 5.62
CA MET A 309 25.14 53.95 4.36
C MET A 309 26.03 53.38 3.25
N GLN A 310 27.28 53.02 3.58
CA GLN A 310 28.20 52.38 2.63
C GLN A 310 27.74 50.96 2.29
N ALA A 311 27.29 50.18 3.29
CA ALA A 311 26.73 48.84 3.11
C ALA A 311 25.51 48.87 2.18
N GLN A 312 24.61 49.83 2.39
CA GLN A 312 23.41 49.98 1.57
C GLN A 312 23.75 50.44 0.15
N THR A 313 24.78 51.29 0.00
CA THR A 313 25.29 51.73 -1.30
C THR A 313 25.90 50.56 -2.07
N GLU A 314 26.78 49.78 -1.43
CA GLU A 314 27.39 48.59 -2.02
C GLU A 314 26.34 47.54 -2.41
N ARG A 315 25.30 47.32 -1.60
CA ARG A 315 24.18 46.42 -1.96
C ARG A 315 23.43 46.88 -3.21
N VAL A 316 23.11 48.17 -3.30
CA VAL A 316 22.40 48.73 -4.46
C VAL A 316 23.27 48.64 -5.71
N GLU A 317 24.58 48.90 -5.60
CA GLU A 317 25.53 48.79 -6.71
C GLU A 317 25.74 47.34 -7.16
N GLN A 318 25.88 46.40 -6.23
CA GLN A 318 25.92 44.97 -6.55
C GLN A 318 24.61 44.51 -7.21
N GLY A 319 23.46 44.96 -6.70
CA GLY A 319 22.15 44.67 -7.29
C GLY A 319 22.06 45.15 -8.75
N LEU A 320 22.52 46.37 -9.04
CA LEU A 320 22.53 46.94 -10.39
C LEU A 320 23.50 46.22 -11.34
N GLN A 321 24.71 45.89 -10.90
CA GLN A 321 25.66 45.11 -11.70
C GLN A 321 25.09 43.73 -12.06
N GLN A 322 24.47 43.09 -11.09
CA GLN A 322 23.87 41.78 -11.28
C GLN A 322 22.59 41.84 -12.14
N LEU A 323 21.79 42.90 -12.02
CA LEU A 323 20.64 43.13 -12.90
C LEU A 323 21.09 43.29 -14.34
N SER A 324 22.16 44.05 -14.58
CA SER A 324 22.76 44.20 -15.90
C SER A 324 23.26 42.87 -16.48
N ALA A 325 23.94 42.05 -15.67
CA ALA A 325 24.37 40.71 -16.08
C ALA A 325 23.18 39.78 -16.36
N SER A 326 22.12 39.84 -15.57
CA SER A 326 20.90 39.04 -15.78
C SER A 326 20.12 39.47 -17.01
N LEU A 327 20.02 40.77 -17.27
CA LEU A 327 19.43 41.32 -18.50
C LEU A 327 20.14 40.80 -19.74
N GLN A 328 21.48 40.77 -19.72
CA GLN A 328 22.27 40.20 -20.81
C GLN A 328 22.02 38.69 -20.97
N ALA A 329 22.14 37.93 -19.88
CA ALA A 329 21.97 36.48 -19.92
C ALA A 329 20.56 36.08 -20.37
N THR A 330 19.52 36.81 -19.95
CA THR A 330 18.13 36.56 -20.38
C THR A 330 17.91 36.95 -21.84
N ALA A 331 18.56 38.01 -22.34
CA ALA A 331 18.52 38.33 -23.76
C ALA A 331 19.19 37.22 -24.60
N ASP A 332 20.34 36.71 -24.16
CA ASP A 332 21.06 35.60 -24.81
C ASP A 332 20.23 34.30 -24.78
N TYR A 333 19.57 34.01 -23.66
CA TYR A 333 18.68 32.85 -23.50
C TYR A 333 17.51 32.87 -24.50
N TRP A 334 16.92 34.04 -24.74
CA TRP A 334 15.82 34.19 -25.70
C TRP A 334 16.27 34.48 -27.13
N SER A 335 17.57 34.52 -27.41
CA SER A 335 18.13 35.06 -28.67
C SER A 335 17.50 34.49 -29.95
N GLU A 336 17.07 33.23 -29.95
CA GLU A 336 16.44 32.60 -31.11
C GLU A 336 14.98 33.04 -31.36
N VAL A 337 14.33 33.67 -30.38
CA VAL A 337 12.89 34.02 -30.41
C VAL A 337 12.60 35.50 -30.14
N LEU A 338 13.62 36.34 -29.96
CA LEU A 338 13.44 37.77 -29.74
C LEU A 338 12.98 38.49 -31.01
N THR A 339 12.08 39.46 -30.84
CA THR A 339 11.77 40.44 -31.89
C THR A 339 12.73 41.64 -31.80
N ALA A 340 12.85 42.43 -32.87
CA ALA A 340 13.66 43.65 -32.87
C ALA A 340 13.25 44.63 -31.74
N ASP A 341 11.97 44.69 -31.40
CA ASP A 341 11.46 45.52 -30.29
C ASP A 341 11.84 44.95 -28.92
N ASP A 342 11.91 43.62 -28.78
CA ASP A 342 12.34 42.97 -27.53
C ASP A 342 13.86 43.13 -27.31
N GLU A 343 14.67 43.02 -28.37
CA GLU A 343 16.11 43.29 -28.32
C GLU A 343 16.40 44.75 -27.91
N GLN A 344 15.70 45.72 -28.52
CA GLN A 344 15.83 47.13 -28.15
C GLN A 344 15.38 47.38 -26.71
N ALA A 345 14.34 46.70 -26.23
CA ALA A 345 13.90 46.81 -24.85
C ALA A 345 14.95 46.28 -23.86
N PHE A 346 15.59 45.13 -24.15
CA PHE A 346 16.70 44.61 -23.34
C PHE A 346 17.89 45.57 -23.31
N GLN A 347 18.31 46.10 -24.46
CA GLN A 347 19.41 47.07 -24.56
C GLN A 347 19.11 48.36 -23.78
N LEU A 348 17.87 48.86 -23.84
CA LEU A 348 17.45 50.04 -23.10
C LEU A 348 17.47 49.79 -21.59
N LEU A 349 16.93 48.66 -21.13
CA LEU A 349 16.95 48.29 -19.71
C LEU A 349 18.38 48.09 -19.20
N GLN A 350 19.26 47.49 -19.99
CA GLN A 350 20.67 47.32 -19.66
C GLN A 350 21.39 48.68 -19.53
N LYS A 351 21.18 49.58 -20.50
CA LYS A 351 21.69 50.95 -20.42
C LYS A 351 21.16 51.68 -19.18
N LEU A 352 19.88 51.50 -18.85
CA LEU A 352 19.29 52.08 -17.65
C LEU A 352 19.84 51.47 -16.36
N ALA A 353 20.28 50.22 -16.36
CA ALA A 353 20.94 49.56 -15.24
C ALA A 353 22.41 49.97 -15.05
N THR A 354 23.05 50.59 -16.05
CA THR A 354 24.49 50.92 -16.03
C THR A 354 24.83 52.42 -16.09
N ASP A 355 23.95 53.27 -16.62
CA ASP A 355 24.24 54.70 -16.85
C ASP A 355 23.75 55.61 -15.71
N PHE A 356 24.63 55.90 -14.74
CA PHE A 356 24.31 56.71 -13.55
C PHE A 356 24.79 58.16 -13.60
N ARG A 357 25.32 58.63 -14.74
CA ARG A 357 25.95 59.96 -14.87
C ARG A 357 25.09 61.10 -14.37
N LEU A 358 23.78 61.07 -14.66
CA LEU A 358 22.82 62.09 -14.21
C LEU A 358 22.54 62.10 -12.69
N ILE A 359 22.88 61.01 -11.99
CA ILE A 359 22.66 60.83 -10.54
C ILE A 359 23.96 61.12 -9.77
N GLU A 360 25.13 60.90 -10.40
CA GLU A 360 26.46 61.01 -9.78
C GLU A 360 27.19 62.33 -10.06
N ASP A 361 26.84 63.04 -11.14
CA ASP A 361 27.53 64.28 -11.57
C ASP A 361 27.03 65.56 -10.86
N ASP A 362 26.16 65.48 -9.85
CA ASP A 362 25.78 66.63 -9.00
C ASP A 362 26.69 66.73 -7.77
N PRO A 363 27.66 67.66 -7.74
CA PRO A 363 28.61 67.82 -6.65
C PRO A 363 27.98 68.33 -5.33
N PHE A 364 26.68 68.67 -5.34
CA PHE A 364 25.93 69.13 -4.16
C PHE A 364 24.85 68.13 -3.70
N ALA A 365 24.73 66.97 -4.35
CA ALA A 365 23.73 65.97 -3.98
C ALA A 365 24.05 65.30 -2.63
N ASN A 366 23.04 65.19 -1.78
CA ASN A 366 23.15 64.46 -0.53
C ASN A 366 23.31 62.94 -0.81
N PRO A 367 24.31 62.25 -0.23
CA PRO A 367 24.52 60.81 -0.43
C PRO A 367 23.28 59.94 -0.17
N SER A 368 22.40 60.32 0.77
CA SER A 368 21.13 59.62 1.00
C SER A 368 20.15 59.73 -0.17
N ASP A 369 20.14 60.88 -0.84
CA ASP A 369 19.24 61.16 -1.97
C ASP A 369 19.73 60.45 -3.23
N VAL A 370 21.05 60.41 -3.43
CA VAL A 370 21.72 59.61 -4.48
C VAL A 370 21.38 58.13 -4.31
N LEU A 371 21.50 57.61 -3.10
CA LEU A 371 21.17 56.22 -2.77
C LEU A 371 19.68 55.91 -2.98
N SER A 372 18.79 56.82 -2.56
CA SER A 372 17.35 56.70 -2.79
C SER A 372 17.01 56.66 -4.28
N GLN A 373 17.62 57.51 -5.09
CA GLN A 373 17.43 57.54 -6.54
C GLN A 373 17.97 56.27 -7.22
N LYS A 374 19.16 55.77 -6.84
CA LYS A 374 19.70 54.49 -7.32
C LYS A 374 18.78 53.32 -6.96
N THR A 375 18.23 53.32 -5.74
CA THR A 375 17.30 52.28 -5.26
C THR A 375 15.98 52.30 -6.03
N GLN A 376 15.37 53.47 -6.23
CA GLN A 376 14.15 53.63 -7.02
C GLN A 376 14.36 53.18 -8.46
N ARG A 377 15.53 53.50 -9.04
CA ARG A 377 15.89 53.11 -10.40
C ARG A 377 16.10 51.61 -10.54
N LEU A 378 16.76 50.96 -9.57
CA LEU A 378 16.89 49.50 -9.53
C LEU A 378 15.52 48.84 -9.59
N ALA A 379 14.62 49.15 -8.65
CA ALA A 379 13.26 48.60 -8.60
C ALA A 379 12.47 48.86 -9.89
N ALA A 380 12.60 50.07 -10.43
CA ALA A 380 12.04 50.46 -11.70
C ALA A 380 12.52 49.59 -12.86
N VAL A 381 13.80 49.27 -12.97
CA VAL A 381 14.30 48.44 -14.09
C VAL A 381 13.90 46.98 -13.90
N GLU A 382 13.93 46.47 -12.67
CA GLU A 382 13.48 45.11 -12.33
C GLU A 382 12.04 44.84 -12.74
N GLU A 383 11.12 45.76 -12.39
CA GLU A 383 9.71 45.65 -12.72
C GLU A 383 9.50 45.49 -14.24
N ARG A 384 10.16 46.34 -15.05
CA ARG A 384 10.06 46.27 -16.52
C ARG A 384 10.76 45.05 -17.10
N PHE A 385 11.86 44.61 -16.50
CA PHE A 385 12.55 43.37 -16.89
C PHE A 385 11.64 42.15 -16.70
N PHE A 386 10.95 42.07 -15.56
CA PHE A 386 10.01 40.98 -15.28
C PHE A 386 8.80 40.99 -16.21
N ALA A 387 8.26 42.17 -16.49
CA ALA A 387 7.16 42.33 -17.44
C ALA A 387 7.57 41.93 -18.87
N LEU A 388 8.77 42.34 -19.32
CA LEU A 388 9.31 42.00 -20.64
C LEU A 388 9.45 40.48 -20.80
N ASN A 389 10.07 39.82 -19.83
CA ASN A 389 10.23 38.37 -19.88
C ASN A 389 8.89 37.62 -19.81
N GLY A 390 7.94 38.09 -18.98
CA GLY A 390 6.61 37.50 -18.91
C GLY A 390 5.88 37.58 -20.26
N ARG A 391 6.02 38.71 -20.96
CA ARG A 391 5.46 38.91 -22.30
C ARG A 391 6.08 37.98 -23.34
N ILE A 392 7.39 37.74 -23.29
CA ILE A 392 8.09 36.83 -24.22
C ILE A 392 7.67 35.39 -23.93
N ALA A 393 7.72 34.95 -22.68
CA ALA A 393 7.33 33.59 -22.28
C ALA A 393 5.86 33.26 -22.61
N ALA A 394 4.95 34.24 -22.55
CA ALA A 394 3.54 34.05 -22.87
C ALA A 394 3.25 33.80 -24.36
N ARG A 395 4.25 33.96 -25.26
CA ARG A 395 4.09 33.65 -26.69
C ARG A 395 4.11 32.15 -27.00
N GLY A 396 4.43 31.30 -26.02
CA GLY A 396 4.39 29.84 -26.15
C GLY A 396 5.70 29.20 -26.61
N ASP A 397 6.78 29.98 -26.71
CA ASP A 397 8.10 29.51 -27.10
C ASP A 397 8.82 28.86 -25.91
N SER A 398 9.23 27.59 -26.05
CA SER A 398 10.04 26.89 -25.05
C SER A 398 11.49 26.83 -25.50
N VAL A 399 12.39 27.36 -24.66
CA VAL A 399 13.84 27.21 -24.82
C VAL A 399 14.31 26.22 -23.76
N ALA A 400 15.17 25.28 -24.15
CA ALA A 400 15.75 24.32 -23.22
C ALA A 400 16.72 25.03 -22.24
N GLY A 401 16.63 24.67 -20.96
CA GLY A 401 17.48 25.25 -19.91
C GLY A 401 16.73 26.23 -19.00
N ILE A 402 17.46 26.77 -18.04
CA ILE A 402 16.88 27.62 -16.99
C ILE A 402 16.90 29.07 -17.44
N ASN A 403 15.73 29.70 -17.52
CA ASN A 403 15.64 31.12 -17.83
C ASN A 403 16.40 31.95 -16.77
N PRO A 404 17.43 32.72 -17.15
CA PRO A 404 18.28 33.45 -16.21
C PRO A 404 17.56 34.48 -15.35
N ILE A 405 16.33 34.86 -15.69
CA ILE A 405 15.52 35.78 -14.87
C ILE A 405 15.04 35.12 -13.57
N ARG A 406 14.90 33.79 -13.54
CA ARG A 406 14.54 33.05 -12.32
C ARG A 406 15.64 33.19 -11.27
N LEU A 407 16.89 33.06 -11.70
CA LEU A 407 18.09 33.29 -10.88
C LEU A 407 18.12 34.70 -10.25
N TYR A 408 17.53 35.68 -10.93
CA TYR A 408 17.48 37.06 -10.46
C TYR A 408 16.33 37.31 -9.46
N ARG A 409 15.14 36.73 -9.68
CA ARG A 409 13.95 36.92 -8.83
C ARG A 409 14.09 36.34 -7.41
N GLU A 410 14.96 35.37 -7.21
CA GLU A 410 15.02 34.57 -5.98
C GLU A 410 15.99 35.13 -4.91
N ARG A 411 16.35 36.42 -5.00
CA ARG A 411 17.28 37.07 -4.06
C ARG A 411 16.60 37.63 -2.80
N PRO A 412 17.03 37.25 -1.59
CA PRO A 412 17.21 38.20 -0.50
C PRO A 412 18.47 39.06 -0.74
N ALA A 413 18.59 40.19 -0.05
CA ALA A 413 19.63 41.23 -0.23
C ALA A 413 21.07 40.82 0.15
N THR A 414 21.45 39.55 -0.02
CA THR A 414 22.70 38.96 0.45
C THR A 414 23.47 38.17 -0.64
N PRO A 415 24.81 38.05 -0.55
CA PRO A 415 25.72 37.78 -1.66
C PRO A 415 25.89 36.29 -2.03
N LEU A 416 24.82 35.48 -1.99
CA LEU A 416 24.87 34.04 -2.30
C LEU A 416 24.06 33.72 -3.59
N PRO A 417 24.65 33.90 -4.79
CA PRO A 417 23.95 33.61 -6.05
C PRO A 417 24.06 32.12 -6.45
N GLY A 418 22.94 31.53 -6.88
CA GLY A 418 22.90 30.32 -7.71
C GLY A 418 22.75 28.95 -7.03
N GLN A 419 22.72 28.87 -5.69
CA GLN A 419 22.56 27.58 -4.97
C GLN A 419 21.20 26.93 -5.25
N LEU A 420 20.12 27.70 -5.26
CA LEU A 420 18.77 27.19 -5.47
C LEU A 420 18.62 26.51 -6.83
N VAL A 421 19.15 27.13 -7.88
CA VAL A 421 19.16 26.54 -9.22
C VAL A 421 19.96 25.25 -9.28
N ARG A 422 21.09 25.14 -8.55
CA ARG A 422 21.82 23.87 -8.47
C ARG A 422 21.01 22.77 -7.78
N ILE A 423 20.27 23.11 -6.73
CA ILE A 423 19.39 22.17 -6.04
C ILE A 423 18.22 21.76 -6.94
N GLU A 424 17.60 22.68 -7.69
CA GLU A 424 16.51 22.38 -8.63
C GLU A 424 16.96 21.50 -9.80
N VAL A 425 18.17 21.75 -10.32
CA VAL A 425 18.77 20.87 -11.35
C VAL A 425 18.95 19.46 -10.78
N LEU A 426 19.48 19.33 -9.56
CA LEU A 426 19.60 18.03 -8.90
C LEU A 426 18.24 17.35 -8.71
N GLU A 427 17.22 18.07 -8.24
CA GLU A 427 15.85 17.55 -8.10
C GLU A 427 15.29 17.03 -9.44
N THR A 428 15.54 17.77 -10.53
CA THR A 428 15.17 17.34 -11.88
C THR A 428 15.89 16.03 -12.26
N ARG A 429 17.21 15.92 -11.98
CA ARG A 429 17.97 14.68 -12.26
C ARG A 429 17.51 13.50 -11.39
N LEU A 430 17.13 13.76 -10.14
CA LEU A 430 16.56 12.73 -9.26
C LEU A 430 15.23 12.22 -9.79
N GLN A 431 14.39 13.11 -10.33
CA GLN A 431 13.13 12.72 -10.98
C GLN A 431 13.39 11.89 -12.24
N GLU A 432 14.29 12.32 -13.13
CA GLU A 432 14.67 11.56 -14.33
C GLU A 432 15.22 10.16 -13.98
N LEU A 433 16.02 10.05 -12.91
CA LEU A 433 16.49 8.76 -12.40
C LEU A 433 15.34 7.89 -11.90
N SER A 434 14.38 8.47 -11.17
CA SER A 434 13.19 7.75 -10.69
C SER A 434 12.37 7.19 -11.85
N GLU A 435 12.08 8.03 -12.86
CA GLU A 435 11.35 7.62 -14.06
C GLU A 435 12.09 6.52 -14.84
N SER A 436 13.42 6.63 -14.96
CA SER A 436 14.25 5.61 -15.62
C SER A 436 14.20 4.27 -14.88
N LEU A 437 14.22 4.29 -13.53
CA LEU A 437 14.11 3.10 -12.70
C LEU A 437 12.72 2.46 -12.79
N GLU A 438 11.65 3.26 -12.81
CA GLU A 438 10.27 2.78 -12.98
C GLU A 438 10.06 2.13 -14.35
N ASN A 439 10.57 2.74 -15.42
CA ASN A 439 10.52 2.17 -16.76
C ASN A 439 11.29 0.84 -16.86
N LEU A 440 12.45 0.75 -16.21
CA LEU A 440 13.24 -0.47 -16.15
C LEU A 440 12.51 -1.58 -15.36
N ASP A 441 11.91 -1.23 -14.22
CA ASP A 441 11.11 -2.12 -13.38
C ASP A 441 9.91 -2.69 -14.15
N ALA A 442 9.13 -1.83 -14.79
CA ALA A 442 7.94 -2.22 -15.55
C ALA A 442 8.27 -3.16 -16.71
N ALA A 443 9.42 -2.95 -17.37
CA ALA A 443 9.81 -3.75 -18.53
C ALA A 443 10.43 -5.12 -18.17
N TYR A 444 11.14 -5.23 -17.05
CA TYR A 444 11.99 -6.41 -16.77
C TYR A 444 11.72 -7.11 -15.44
N ALA A 445 10.96 -6.50 -14.52
CA ALA A 445 10.55 -7.14 -13.26
C ALA A 445 9.16 -6.67 -12.76
N PRO A 446 8.11 -6.66 -13.60
CA PRO A 446 6.82 -6.06 -13.26
C PRO A 446 6.17 -6.70 -12.02
N ASN A 447 6.21 -8.02 -11.89
CA ASN A 447 5.57 -8.73 -10.77
C ASN A 447 6.30 -8.46 -9.44
N LEU A 448 7.64 -8.46 -9.43
CA LEU A 448 8.42 -8.17 -8.22
C LEU A 448 8.27 -6.70 -7.81
N SER A 449 8.21 -5.79 -8.79
CA SER A 449 7.95 -4.37 -8.51
C SER A 449 6.54 -4.12 -8.01
N ALA A 450 5.53 -4.83 -8.55
CA ALA A 450 4.17 -4.79 -8.03
C ALA A 450 4.09 -5.34 -6.60
N GLY A 451 4.65 -6.54 -6.34
CA GLY A 451 4.70 -7.13 -5.00
C GLY A 451 5.38 -6.23 -3.97
N ARG A 452 6.51 -5.61 -4.33
CA ARG A 452 7.18 -4.63 -3.48
C ARG A 452 6.26 -3.44 -3.15
N ARG A 453 5.67 -2.80 -4.17
CA ARG A 453 4.77 -1.64 -3.98
C ARG A 453 3.58 -1.99 -3.08
N ASN A 454 3.08 -3.20 -3.24
CA ASN A 454 1.89 -3.69 -2.55
C ASN A 454 2.17 -4.18 -1.12
N ALA A 455 3.41 -4.61 -0.83
CA ALA A 455 3.86 -4.95 0.51
C ALA A 455 4.17 -3.72 1.38
N GLU A 456 4.57 -2.60 0.78
CA GLU A 456 4.99 -1.40 1.51
C GLU A 456 3.92 -0.84 2.47
N PRO A 457 2.64 -0.67 2.08
CA PRO A 457 1.62 -0.20 3.00
C PRO A 457 1.46 -1.12 4.22
N ILE A 458 1.61 -2.44 4.06
CA ILE A 458 1.47 -3.41 5.14
C ILE A 458 2.68 -3.40 6.07
N LEU A 459 3.89 -3.20 5.55
CA LEU A 459 5.06 -2.92 6.38
C LEU A 459 4.85 -1.71 7.26
N LYS A 460 4.32 -0.64 6.67
CA LYS A 460 4.03 0.59 7.41
C LYS A 460 2.95 0.39 8.48
N VAL A 461 1.91 -0.40 8.18
CA VAL A 461 0.87 -0.76 9.17
C VAL A 461 1.47 -1.52 10.35
N THR A 462 2.29 -2.53 10.07
CA THR A 462 2.90 -3.37 11.12
C THR A 462 3.97 -2.62 11.92
N GLU A 463 4.67 -1.66 11.31
CA GLU A 463 5.55 -0.69 12.00
C GLU A 463 4.74 0.19 12.96
N LEU A 464 3.66 0.80 12.47
CA LEU A 464 2.76 1.63 13.29
C LEU A 464 2.21 0.84 14.48
N LEU A 465 1.76 -0.40 14.26
CA LEU A 465 1.28 -1.28 15.31
C LEU A 465 2.37 -1.61 16.34
N SER A 466 3.59 -1.88 15.89
CA SER A 466 4.72 -2.15 16.78
C SER A 466 5.04 -0.94 17.66
N LEU A 467 5.06 0.27 17.09
CA LEU A 467 5.26 1.52 17.82
C LEU A 467 4.09 1.82 18.77
N ALA A 468 2.85 1.55 18.35
CA ALA A 468 1.67 1.73 19.20
C ALA A 468 1.71 0.81 20.41
N PHE A 469 2.07 -0.46 20.21
CA PHE A 469 2.18 -1.44 21.29
C PHE A 469 3.31 -1.06 22.24
N TYR A 470 4.45 -0.62 21.72
CA TYR A 470 5.54 -0.08 22.53
C TYR A 470 5.08 1.10 23.41
N GLY A 471 4.33 2.05 22.84
CA GLY A 471 3.77 3.18 23.58
C GLY A 471 2.71 2.81 24.62
N LEU A 472 2.11 1.62 24.51
CA LEU A 472 1.09 1.10 25.43
C LEU A 472 1.65 0.09 26.45
N GLN A 473 2.96 -0.20 26.45
CA GLN A 473 3.56 -1.12 27.41
C GLN A 473 3.50 -0.60 28.85
N ASP A 474 3.20 -1.49 29.80
CA ASP A 474 3.26 -1.22 31.23
C ASP A 474 4.58 -1.75 31.80
N GLN A 475 5.52 -0.85 32.11
CA GLN A 475 6.83 -1.22 32.66
C GLN A 475 6.78 -1.88 34.05
N SER A 476 5.63 -1.88 34.72
CA SER A 476 5.48 -2.49 36.05
C SER A 476 5.22 -4.00 36.01
N ALA A 477 5.03 -4.58 34.82
CA ALA A 477 4.80 -6.00 34.61
C ALA A 477 5.72 -6.52 33.48
N ASP A 478 6.05 -7.82 33.51
CA ASP A 478 6.85 -8.48 32.46
C ASP A 478 6.10 -8.41 31.12
N GLN A 479 6.42 -7.39 30.32
CA GLN A 479 6.01 -7.19 28.92
C GLN A 479 4.49 -7.17 28.65
N SER A 480 3.66 -6.75 29.62
CA SER A 480 2.22 -6.59 29.39
C SER A 480 1.83 -5.19 28.94
N LEU A 481 0.81 -5.08 28.08
CA LEU A 481 0.18 -3.79 27.76
C LEU A 481 -0.59 -3.23 28.97
N ILE A 482 -0.74 -1.90 29.02
CA ILE A 482 -1.55 -1.20 30.01
C ILE A 482 -2.97 -1.76 30.04
N THR A 483 -3.52 -1.99 31.23
CA THR A 483 -4.90 -2.49 31.34
C THR A 483 -5.92 -1.44 30.89
N ILE A 484 -7.02 -1.87 30.30
CA ILE A 484 -8.10 -0.98 29.87
C ILE A 484 -8.61 -0.06 30.99
N GLY A 485 -8.75 -0.58 32.23
CA GLY A 485 -9.19 0.22 33.36
C GLY A 485 -8.19 1.34 33.74
N ARG A 486 -6.89 1.06 33.64
CA ARG A 486 -5.85 2.07 33.88
C ARG A 486 -5.84 3.10 32.74
N PHE A 487 -5.93 2.65 31.49
CA PHE A 487 -5.99 3.53 30.32
C PHE A 487 -7.21 4.47 30.36
N ASP A 488 -8.40 3.94 30.66
CA ASP A 488 -9.63 4.74 30.84
C ASP A 488 -9.50 5.79 31.95
N THR A 489 -8.76 5.47 33.02
CA THR A 489 -8.50 6.43 34.09
C THR A 489 -7.64 7.59 33.59
N LEU A 490 -6.59 7.30 32.80
CA LEU A 490 -5.74 8.31 32.18
C LEU A 490 -6.51 9.18 31.16
N LEU A 491 -7.44 8.59 30.41
CA LEU A 491 -8.26 9.32 29.44
C LEU A 491 -9.31 10.23 30.08
N ARG A 492 -9.73 9.97 31.33
CA ARG A 492 -10.72 10.80 32.04
C ARG A 492 -10.12 12.09 32.61
N ASP A 493 -8.84 12.09 32.95
CA ASP A 493 -8.16 13.30 33.42
C ASP A 493 -7.68 14.14 32.21
N PRO A 494 -8.07 15.42 32.07
CA PRO A 494 -7.74 16.21 30.87
C PRO A 494 -6.24 16.39 30.63
N LEU A 495 -5.44 16.51 31.70
CA LEU A 495 -4.00 16.76 31.60
C LEU A 495 -3.27 15.47 31.24
N GLN A 496 -3.63 14.35 31.90
CA GLN A 496 -3.07 13.04 31.58
C GLN A 496 -3.50 12.57 30.19
N ARG A 497 -4.76 12.81 29.78
CA ARG A 497 -5.25 12.53 28.42
C ARG A 497 -4.39 13.24 27.37
N THR A 498 -4.14 14.54 27.57
CA THR A 498 -3.33 15.33 26.65
C THR A 498 -1.89 14.80 26.60
N ALA A 499 -1.31 14.48 27.77
CA ALA A 499 0.05 13.95 27.85
C ALA A 499 0.19 12.58 27.17
N ILE A 500 -0.70 11.62 27.47
CA ILE A 500 -0.57 10.27 26.92
C ILE A 500 -0.86 10.22 25.42
N LEU A 501 -1.88 10.94 24.94
CA LEU A 501 -2.17 10.98 23.51
C LEU A 501 -1.10 11.74 22.74
N GLY A 502 -0.55 12.82 23.30
CA GLY A 502 0.56 13.55 22.68
C GLY A 502 1.84 12.74 22.60
N LEU A 503 2.16 11.95 23.64
CA LEU A 503 3.31 11.04 23.62
C LEU A 503 3.10 9.88 22.62
N LEU A 504 1.89 9.32 22.54
CA LEU A 504 1.56 8.30 21.54
C LEU A 504 1.63 8.89 20.12
N GLU A 505 1.10 10.08 19.91
CA GLU A 505 1.19 10.79 18.62
C GLU A 505 2.66 11.04 18.24
N GLN A 506 3.49 11.50 19.18
CA GLN A 506 4.93 11.68 18.96
C GLN A 506 5.65 10.36 18.66
N GLN A 507 5.28 9.27 19.35
CA GLN A 507 5.89 7.96 19.09
C GLN A 507 5.52 7.43 17.70
N LEU A 508 4.29 7.69 17.26
CA LEU A 508 3.78 7.21 15.98
C LEU A 508 4.16 8.11 14.80
N SER A 509 4.54 9.37 15.05
CA SER A 509 5.06 10.26 14.02
C SER A 509 6.43 9.82 13.46
N PHE A 510 7.09 8.87 14.12
CA PHE A 510 8.27 8.18 13.59
C PHE A 510 7.93 7.14 12.51
N SER A 511 6.65 6.79 12.29
CA SER A 511 6.24 5.85 11.25
C SER A 511 6.31 6.48 9.85
N ARG A 512 6.60 5.67 8.83
CA ARG A 512 6.69 6.11 7.43
C ARG A 512 5.34 6.38 6.75
N ILE A 513 4.24 6.47 7.51
CA ILE A 513 2.91 6.76 6.98
C ILE A 513 2.74 8.28 6.95
N GLY A 514 2.70 8.88 5.77
CA GLY A 514 2.50 10.31 5.61
C GLY A 514 1.16 10.79 6.17
N GLY A 515 1.17 11.98 6.79
CA GLY A 515 -0.01 12.62 7.38
C GLY A 515 0.03 12.66 8.91
N GLY A 516 -0.48 13.73 9.51
CA GLY A 516 -0.59 13.83 10.97
C GLY A 516 -1.54 12.77 11.53
N ILE A 517 -1.29 12.27 12.74
CA ILE A 517 -2.15 11.26 13.36
C ILE A 517 -3.15 11.95 14.29
N SER A 518 -4.42 11.57 14.22
CA SER A 518 -5.47 12.13 15.06
C SER A 518 -5.36 11.62 16.49
N SER A 519 -5.17 12.52 17.45
CA SER A 519 -5.20 12.19 18.88
C SER A 519 -6.52 11.53 19.33
N GLU A 520 -7.65 11.94 18.76
CA GLU A 520 -8.95 11.33 19.04
C GLU A 520 -9.04 9.92 18.43
N GLY A 521 -8.60 9.76 17.19
CA GLY A 521 -8.51 8.47 16.52
C GLY A 521 -7.61 7.49 17.29
N LEU A 522 -6.46 7.96 17.78
CA LEU A 522 -5.53 7.17 18.60
C LEU A 522 -6.13 6.74 19.92
N GLY A 523 -6.84 7.64 20.60
CA GLY A 523 -7.51 7.30 21.86
C GLY A 523 -8.53 6.18 21.66
N LEU A 524 -9.34 6.26 20.61
CA LEU A 524 -10.31 5.22 20.27
C LEU A 524 -9.63 3.90 19.89
N PHE A 525 -8.62 3.95 19.02
CA PHE A 525 -7.88 2.78 18.57
C PHE A 525 -7.20 2.05 19.75
N ALA A 526 -6.47 2.78 20.60
CA ALA A 526 -5.81 2.21 21.76
C ALA A 526 -6.83 1.58 22.70
N ARG A 527 -7.93 2.29 23.00
CA ARG A 527 -8.98 1.79 23.88
C ARG A 527 -9.62 0.50 23.35
N THR A 528 -10.06 0.47 22.08
CA THR A 528 -10.68 -0.71 21.48
C THR A 528 -9.70 -1.88 21.41
N THR A 529 -8.42 -1.63 21.14
CA THR A 529 -7.37 -2.66 21.18
C THR A 529 -7.26 -3.26 22.57
N LEU A 530 -7.18 -2.44 23.61
CA LEU A 530 -7.06 -2.92 24.99
C LEU A 530 -8.33 -3.62 25.50
N GLU A 531 -9.51 -3.18 25.08
CA GLU A 531 -10.80 -3.84 25.36
C GLU A 531 -10.82 -5.26 24.78
N GLU A 532 -10.39 -5.43 23.53
CA GLU A 532 -10.35 -6.73 22.88
C GLU A 532 -9.29 -7.67 23.50
N LEU A 533 -8.11 -7.13 23.81
CA LEU A 533 -7.06 -7.88 24.52
C LEU A 533 -7.57 -8.41 25.86
N ALA A 534 -8.31 -7.58 26.61
CA ALA A 534 -8.89 -7.96 27.90
C ALA A 534 -10.00 -9.02 27.77
N ALA A 535 -10.61 -9.18 26.59
CA ALA A 535 -11.61 -10.20 26.32
C ALA A 535 -11.00 -11.59 26.02
N ILE A 536 -9.69 -11.67 25.78
CA ILE A 536 -8.99 -12.94 25.55
C ILE A 536 -9.02 -13.78 26.83
N PRO A 537 -9.49 -15.05 26.79
CA PRO A 537 -9.53 -15.90 27.98
C PRO A 537 -8.13 -16.11 28.60
N PRO A 538 -8.00 -16.10 29.94
CA PRO A 538 -6.71 -16.26 30.59
C PRO A 538 -6.11 -17.66 30.39
N LYS A 539 -4.77 -17.75 30.47
CA LYS A 539 -4.00 -19.00 30.34
C LYS A 539 -4.49 -20.03 31.37
N GLY A 540 -4.65 -21.29 30.95
CA GLY A 540 -5.13 -22.40 31.80
C GLY A 540 -6.65 -22.51 31.93
N THR A 541 -7.41 -21.79 31.10
CA THR A 541 -8.86 -22.01 30.98
C THR A 541 -9.15 -22.99 29.83
N PRO A 542 -10.16 -23.89 29.94
CA PRO A 542 -10.47 -24.85 28.88
C PRO A 542 -10.75 -24.22 27.51
N ALA A 543 -11.30 -23.00 27.50
CA ALA A 543 -11.50 -22.22 26.29
C ALA A 543 -10.18 -21.74 25.68
N ARG A 544 -9.23 -21.27 26.51
CA ARG A 544 -7.89 -20.88 26.06
C ARG A 544 -7.07 -22.07 25.59
N ASP A 545 -7.22 -23.22 26.23
CA ASP A 545 -6.45 -24.42 25.91
C ASP A 545 -6.88 -25.06 24.57
N SER A 546 -8.13 -24.86 24.16
CA SER A 546 -8.66 -25.39 22.89
C SER A 546 -8.65 -24.38 21.73
N LEU A 547 -8.83 -23.08 22.01
CA LEU A 547 -8.96 -22.02 20.99
C LEU A 547 -7.96 -20.85 21.17
N GLY A 548 -6.93 -21.02 21.99
CA GLY A 548 -5.97 -19.94 22.27
C GLY A 548 -5.27 -19.36 21.03
N GLY A 549 -4.92 -20.22 20.08
CA GLY A 549 -4.39 -19.83 18.77
C GLY A 549 -5.35 -18.94 17.99
N TYR A 550 -6.62 -19.32 17.94
CA TYR A 550 -7.66 -18.54 17.28
C TYR A 550 -7.84 -17.17 17.93
N TYR A 551 -7.98 -17.08 19.26
CA TYR A 551 -8.21 -15.79 19.93
C TYR A 551 -7.08 -14.78 19.70
N LEU A 552 -5.84 -15.26 19.61
CA LEU A 552 -4.70 -14.40 19.36
C LEU A 552 -4.58 -14.02 17.87
N ALA A 553 -4.78 -14.96 16.95
CA ALA A 553 -4.88 -14.64 15.53
C ALA A 553 -6.01 -13.61 15.28
N ALA A 554 -7.19 -13.82 15.88
CA ALA A 554 -8.33 -12.91 15.81
C ALA A 554 -7.98 -11.51 16.35
N PHE A 555 -7.39 -11.43 17.55
CA PHE A 555 -6.96 -10.15 18.13
C PHE A 555 -6.01 -9.37 17.22
N ALA A 556 -5.00 -10.06 16.67
CA ALA A 556 -4.02 -9.43 15.80
C ALA A 556 -4.63 -8.99 14.47
N THR A 557 -5.43 -9.85 13.84
CA THR A 557 -6.18 -9.52 12.60
C THR A 557 -7.13 -8.36 12.82
N HIS A 558 -7.95 -8.37 13.87
CA HIS A 558 -8.86 -7.27 14.17
C HIS A 558 -8.10 -5.98 14.47
N THR A 559 -6.94 -6.06 15.13
CA THR A 559 -6.10 -4.89 15.38
C THR A 559 -5.53 -4.31 14.09
N LEU A 560 -5.08 -5.17 13.17
CA LEU A 560 -4.65 -4.77 11.83
C LEU A 560 -5.81 -4.15 11.02
N ASN A 561 -6.97 -4.81 10.98
CA ASN A 561 -8.16 -4.33 10.30
C ASN A 561 -8.63 -2.98 10.89
N ARG A 562 -8.52 -2.80 12.21
CA ARG A 562 -8.79 -1.50 12.86
C ARG A 562 -7.80 -0.42 12.42
N THR A 563 -6.50 -0.71 12.29
CA THR A 563 -5.53 0.26 11.74
C THR A 563 -5.84 0.64 10.30
N LEU A 564 -6.34 -0.31 9.49
CA LEU A 564 -6.72 -0.07 8.10
C LEU A 564 -7.98 0.80 7.99
N GLN A 565 -9.02 0.46 8.76
CA GLN A 565 -10.39 0.99 8.58
C GLN A 565 -10.73 2.17 9.49
N MET A 566 -10.11 2.30 10.67
CA MET A 566 -10.42 3.41 11.58
C MET A 566 -9.88 4.73 11.03
N PRO A 567 -10.58 5.85 11.26
CA PRO A 567 -10.14 7.16 10.78
C PRO A 567 -9.04 7.73 11.70
N LEU A 568 -7.83 7.17 11.55
CA LEU A 568 -6.65 7.47 12.36
C LEU A 568 -5.86 8.68 11.89
N PHE A 569 -5.90 8.99 10.59
CA PHE A 569 -5.02 9.97 9.98
C PHE A 569 -5.76 11.29 9.74
N ALA A 570 -5.12 12.41 10.05
CA ALA A 570 -5.62 13.72 9.71
C ALA A 570 -5.57 13.92 8.19
N ASN A 571 -6.63 14.47 7.61
CA ASN A 571 -6.66 14.77 6.19
C ASN A 571 -5.77 16.00 5.92
N PRO A 572 -4.76 15.91 5.03
CA PRO A 572 -3.82 17.00 4.79
C PRO A 572 -4.46 18.23 4.16
N LEU A 573 -5.57 18.06 3.42
CA LEU A 573 -6.32 19.15 2.80
C LEU A 573 -7.35 19.77 3.76
N ASN A 574 -7.79 19.01 4.76
CA ASN A 574 -8.74 19.43 5.77
C ASN A 574 -8.31 18.90 7.15
N PRO A 575 -7.37 19.56 7.85
CA PRO A 575 -6.79 19.04 9.10
C PRO A 575 -7.81 18.76 10.22
N GLY A 576 -9.01 19.35 10.14
CA GLY A 576 -10.13 19.07 11.06
C GLY A 576 -10.95 17.82 10.73
N ARG A 577 -10.59 17.06 9.69
CA ARG A 577 -11.23 15.79 9.33
C ARG A 577 -10.22 14.64 9.38
N THR A 578 -10.69 13.48 9.79
CA THR A 578 -9.90 12.26 9.80
C THR A 578 -10.26 11.33 8.64
N GLN A 579 -9.33 10.47 8.26
CA GLN A 579 -9.48 9.48 7.20
C GLN A 579 -8.80 8.16 7.60
N SER A 580 -9.30 7.06 7.05
CA SER A 580 -8.76 5.71 7.25
C SER A 580 -7.56 5.46 6.33
N LEU A 581 -6.77 4.42 6.62
CA LEU A 581 -5.67 4.05 5.76
C LEU A 581 -6.15 3.48 4.42
N VAL A 582 -7.28 2.78 4.41
CA VAL A 582 -7.94 2.31 3.16
C VAL A 582 -8.33 3.49 2.25
N ASN A 583 -8.68 4.65 2.82
CA ASN A 583 -8.93 5.83 1.99
C ASN A 583 -7.65 6.44 1.42
N ILE A 584 -6.51 6.23 2.08
CA ILE A 584 -5.19 6.68 1.61
C ILE A 584 -4.62 5.69 0.57
N TYR A 585 -4.83 4.39 0.80
CA TYR A 585 -4.37 3.28 -0.05
C TYR A 585 -5.56 2.38 -0.39
N PRO A 586 -6.29 2.67 -1.49
CA PRO A 586 -7.48 1.92 -1.90
C PRO A 586 -7.22 0.43 -2.12
N ASP A 587 -6.01 0.05 -2.52
CA ASP A 587 -5.60 -1.35 -2.73
C ASP A 587 -5.66 -2.20 -1.45
N LEU A 588 -5.85 -1.57 -0.29
CA LEU A 588 -6.04 -2.26 1.00
C LEU A 588 -7.51 -2.54 1.33
N ALA A 589 -8.46 -2.16 0.47
CA ALA A 589 -9.90 -2.24 0.78
C ALA A 589 -10.39 -3.68 1.02
N ASP A 590 -9.82 -4.64 0.30
CA ASP A 590 -10.22 -6.05 0.34
C ASP A 590 -9.44 -6.87 1.39
N VAL A 591 -8.40 -6.30 1.99
CA VAL A 591 -7.60 -6.96 3.03
C VAL A 591 -8.45 -7.41 4.24
N PRO A 592 -9.36 -6.58 4.79
CA PRO A 592 -10.14 -6.98 5.95
C PRO A 592 -11.03 -8.19 5.67
N SER A 593 -11.77 -8.23 4.56
CA SER A 593 -12.65 -9.37 4.25
C SER A 593 -11.86 -10.67 4.06
N ALA A 594 -10.73 -10.62 3.35
CA ALA A 594 -9.87 -11.78 3.14
C ALA A 594 -9.29 -12.35 4.44
N THR A 595 -8.86 -11.48 5.35
CA THR A 595 -8.31 -11.88 6.65
C THR A 595 -9.38 -12.43 7.59
N GLU A 596 -10.60 -11.85 7.61
CA GLU A 596 -11.73 -12.40 8.36
C GLU A 596 -12.13 -13.79 7.86
N ASN A 597 -12.24 -13.98 6.54
CA ASN A 597 -12.55 -15.29 5.96
C ASN A 597 -11.47 -16.34 6.30
N THR A 598 -10.20 -15.92 6.36
CA THR A 598 -9.10 -16.79 6.80
C THR A 598 -9.27 -17.20 8.27
N LEU A 599 -9.65 -16.27 9.15
CA LEU A 599 -9.96 -16.59 10.55
C LEU A 599 -11.15 -17.54 10.68
N ASP A 600 -12.19 -17.38 9.85
CA ASP A 600 -13.36 -18.26 9.85
C ASP A 600 -13.00 -19.70 9.46
N VAL A 601 -12.12 -19.89 8.48
CA VAL A 601 -11.57 -21.21 8.15
C VAL A 601 -10.89 -21.82 9.37
N ILE A 602 -9.97 -21.08 9.99
CA ILE A 602 -9.21 -21.55 11.17
C ILE A 602 -10.17 -21.88 12.32
N TYR A 603 -11.12 -20.99 12.63
CA TYR A 603 -12.10 -21.19 13.71
C TYR A 603 -12.91 -22.47 13.51
N ASN A 604 -13.49 -22.65 12.32
CA ASN A 604 -14.34 -23.80 12.03
C ASN A 604 -13.54 -25.11 12.02
N LEU A 605 -12.28 -25.09 11.58
CA LEU A 605 -11.39 -26.25 11.68
C LEU A 605 -11.08 -26.60 13.15
N LYS A 606 -10.70 -25.61 13.98
CA LYS A 606 -10.38 -25.85 15.40
C LYS A 606 -11.59 -26.28 16.23
N THR A 607 -12.78 -25.79 15.89
CA THR A 607 -14.04 -26.20 16.51
C THR A 607 -14.62 -27.50 15.94
N LYS A 608 -13.91 -28.15 14.99
CA LYS A 608 -14.31 -29.41 14.33
C LYS A 608 -15.65 -29.32 13.60
N ASN A 609 -15.97 -28.15 13.05
CA ASN A 609 -17.15 -27.94 12.22
C ASN A 609 -16.74 -27.98 10.73
N HIS A 610 -16.51 -29.18 10.22
CA HIS A 610 -15.85 -29.37 8.92
C HIS A 610 -16.69 -28.86 7.74
N ARG A 611 -18.02 -28.97 7.81
CA ARG A 611 -18.92 -28.36 6.81
C ARG A 611 -18.75 -26.85 6.71
N ARG A 612 -18.74 -26.15 7.85
CA ARG A 612 -18.53 -24.69 7.86
C ARG A 612 -17.12 -24.31 7.46
N ALA A 613 -16.12 -25.12 7.83
CA ALA A 613 -14.74 -24.90 7.40
C ALA A 613 -14.61 -24.94 5.87
N LEU A 614 -15.20 -25.93 5.21
CA LEU A 614 -15.18 -26.04 3.74
C LEU A 614 -16.00 -24.93 3.07
N SER A 615 -17.10 -24.50 3.67
CA SER A 615 -17.86 -23.33 3.18
C SER A 615 -17.05 -22.04 3.30
N SER A 616 -16.36 -21.83 4.42
CA SER A 616 -15.52 -20.64 4.65
C SER A 616 -14.31 -20.66 3.70
N PHE A 617 -13.74 -21.85 3.46
CA PHE A 617 -12.65 -22.04 2.51
C PHE A 617 -13.10 -21.69 1.08
N LEU A 618 -14.30 -22.11 0.68
CA LEU A 618 -14.86 -21.76 -0.63
C LEU A 618 -15.04 -20.25 -0.80
N LEU A 619 -15.55 -19.55 0.23
CA LEU A 619 -15.72 -18.11 0.21
C LEU A 619 -14.37 -17.41 0.10
N LEU A 620 -13.39 -17.80 0.91
CA LEU A 620 -12.03 -17.27 0.83
C LEU A 620 -11.44 -17.45 -0.57
N MET A 621 -11.57 -18.64 -1.17
CA MET A 621 -11.07 -18.90 -2.52
C MET A 621 -11.77 -18.06 -3.59
N GLN A 622 -13.07 -17.80 -3.44
CA GLN A 622 -13.83 -16.94 -4.37
C GLN A 622 -13.41 -15.48 -4.26
N ASP A 623 -13.29 -14.98 -3.02
CA ASP A 623 -12.86 -13.61 -2.77
C ASP A 623 -11.45 -13.37 -3.30
N LEU A 624 -10.51 -14.29 -3.00
CA LEU A 624 -9.15 -14.23 -3.52
C LEU A 624 -9.08 -14.29 -5.05
N THR A 625 -10.01 -15.00 -5.69
CA THR A 625 -10.06 -15.06 -7.16
C THR A 625 -10.63 -13.78 -7.74
N ALA A 626 -11.62 -13.16 -7.08
CA ALA A 626 -12.22 -11.90 -7.51
C ALA A 626 -11.27 -10.70 -7.38
N MET A 627 -10.31 -10.77 -6.44
CA MET A 627 -9.27 -9.76 -6.25
C MET A 627 -8.19 -9.79 -7.35
N LEU A 628 -8.14 -10.83 -8.17
CA LEU A 628 -7.17 -10.95 -9.24
C LEU A 628 -7.73 -10.32 -10.53
N ASP A 629 -6.98 -9.39 -11.13
CA ASP A 629 -7.23 -8.82 -12.45
C ASP A 629 -6.90 -9.82 -13.59
N ASP A 630 -7.23 -11.10 -13.41
CA ASP A 630 -7.08 -12.17 -14.39
C ASP A 630 -8.47 -12.66 -14.84
N PRO A 631 -9.04 -12.07 -15.90
CA PRO A 631 -10.37 -12.45 -16.40
C PRO A 631 -10.42 -13.85 -17.01
N ASP A 632 -9.28 -14.45 -17.35
CA ASP A 632 -9.22 -15.82 -17.88
C ASP A 632 -9.07 -16.86 -16.77
N GLY A 633 -8.57 -16.47 -15.59
CA GLY A 633 -8.39 -17.31 -14.42
C GLY A 633 -7.48 -18.51 -14.68
N SER A 634 -6.49 -18.80 -13.82
CA SER A 634 -5.82 -20.11 -13.91
C SER A 634 -6.86 -21.24 -13.98
N PRO A 635 -6.95 -22.04 -15.07
CA PRO A 635 -8.00 -23.05 -15.23
C PRO A 635 -7.99 -24.12 -14.13
N GLN A 636 -6.90 -24.19 -13.38
CA GLN A 636 -6.77 -25.04 -12.21
C GLN A 636 -7.44 -24.45 -10.96
N ARG A 637 -7.42 -23.12 -10.77
CA ARG A 637 -8.13 -22.44 -9.67
C ARG A 637 -9.63 -22.68 -9.77
N GLU A 638 -10.21 -22.44 -10.95
CA GLU A 638 -11.64 -22.65 -11.18
C GLU A 638 -12.05 -24.09 -10.92
N LYS A 639 -11.25 -25.06 -11.38
CA LYS A 639 -11.47 -26.49 -11.09
C LYS A 639 -11.47 -26.82 -9.59
N VAL A 640 -10.58 -26.24 -8.80
CA VAL A 640 -10.55 -26.43 -7.35
C VAL A 640 -11.79 -25.80 -6.69
N ILE A 641 -12.15 -24.58 -7.09
CA ILE A 641 -13.34 -23.88 -6.58
C ILE A 641 -14.61 -24.69 -6.89
N ASP A 642 -14.76 -25.15 -8.14
CA ASP A 642 -15.87 -25.98 -8.56
C ASP A 642 -15.91 -27.32 -7.84
N PHE A 643 -14.74 -27.91 -7.60
CA PHE A 643 -14.64 -29.12 -6.79
C PHE A 643 -15.17 -28.90 -5.37
N ILE A 644 -14.68 -27.88 -4.66
CA ILE A 644 -15.14 -27.60 -3.29
C ILE A 644 -16.62 -27.22 -3.27
N ARG A 645 -17.09 -26.45 -4.26
CA ARG A 645 -18.50 -26.09 -4.44
C ARG A 645 -19.38 -27.34 -4.62
N GLN A 646 -18.93 -28.31 -5.40
CA GLN A 646 -19.69 -29.51 -5.73
C GLN A 646 -19.61 -30.61 -4.64
N TYR A 647 -18.46 -30.75 -3.99
CA TYR A 647 -18.14 -31.89 -3.12
C TYR A 647 -17.90 -31.50 -1.65
N GLY A 648 -17.61 -30.23 -1.34
CA GLY A 648 -17.21 -29.79 -0.01
C GLY A 648 -18.23 -30.08 1.09
N MET A 649 -19.53 -29.81 0.83
CA MET A 649 -20.59 -30.11 1.81
C MET A 649 -20.69 -31.61 2.15
N PHE A 650 -20.44 -32.46 1.16
CA PHE A 650 -20.41 -33.91 1.37
C PHE A 650 -19.19 -34.34 2.16
N ILE A 651 -18.00 -33.86 1.78
CA ILE A 651 -16.75 -34.17 2.48
C ILE A 651 -16.88 -33.77 3.96
N GLY A 652 -17.32 -32.54 4.24
CA GLY A 652 -17.54 -32.07 5.60
C GLY A 652 -18.58 -32.92 6.34
N GLY A 653 -19.69 -33.26 5.68
CA GLY A 653 -20.70 -34.14 6.27
C GLY A 653 -20.23 -35.56 6.54
N LEU A 654 -19.39 -36.11 5.67
CA LEU A 654 -18.81 -37.43 5.81
C LEU A 654 -17.90 -37.48 7.03
N VAL A 655 -17.06 -36.45 7.21
CA VAL A 655 -16.14 -36.33 8.35
C VAL A 655 -16.87 -36.05 9.66
N ASP A 656 -17.92 -35.22 9.64
CA ASP A 656 -18.76 -34.91 10.81
C ASP A 656 -19.67 -36.09 11.23
N ALA A 657 -19.80 -37.14 10.42
CA ALA A 657 -20.68 -38.27 10.71
C ALA A 657 -20.08 -39.20 11.78
N ASP A 658 -20.77 -39.31 12.92
CA ASP A 658 -20.32 -40.12 14.06
C ASP A 658 -20.70 -41.60 13.89
N ARG A 659 -21.80 -41.87 13.18
CA ARG A 659 -22.34 -43.24 13.03
C ARG A 659 -22.46 -43.69 11.57
N PRO A 660 -22.33 -45.00 11.29
CA PRO A 660 -22.49 -45.55 9.94
C PRO A 660 -23.82 -45.18 9.27
N GLU A 661 -24.90 -45.03 10.03
CA GLU A 661 -26.22 -44.66 9.51
C GLU A 661 -26.25 -43.23 8.96
N GLU A 662 -25.47 -42.32 9.54
CA GLU A 662 -25.38 -40.92 9.08
C GLU A 662 -24.59 -40.84 7.76
N VAL A 663 -23.54 -41.64 7.62
CA VAL A 663 -22.81 -41.81 6.36
C VAL A 663 -23.73 -42.39 5.29
N GLN A 664 -24.55 -43.39 5.63
CA GLN A 664 -25.48 -43.99 4.69
C GLN A 664 -26.60 -43.02 4.28
N TYR A 665 -27.08 -42.20 5.22
CA TYR A 665 -28.04 -41.13 4.93
C TYR A 665 -27.46 -40.09 3.96
N LEU A 666 -26.21 -39.65 4.17
CA LEU A 666 -25.50 -38.72 3.26
C LEU A 666 -25.40 -39.29 1.85
N LEU A 667 -25.07 -40.57 1.70
CA LEU A 667 -24.99 -41.24 0.40
C LEU A 667 -26.37 -41.40 -0.25
N GLN A 668 -27.40 -41.69 0.54
CA GLN A 668 -28.78 -41.77 0.05
C GLN A 668 -29.29 -40.41 -0.43
N THR A 669 -28.96 -39.31 0.26
CA THR A 669 -29.36 -37.96 -0.19
C THR A 669 -28.68 -37.55 -1.49
N MET A 670 -27.56 -38.20 -1.86
CA MET A 670 -26.92 -38.02 -3.16
C MET A 670 -27.54 -38.86 -4.27
N ALA A 671 -27.86 -40.12 -3.97
CA ALA A 671 -28.53 -41.00 -4.93
C ALA A 671 -30.00 -40.58 -5.17
N ASP A 672 -30.62 -39.97 -4.17
CA ASP A 672 -32.04 -39.62 -4.11
C ASP A 672 -32.24 -38.20 -3.50
N PRO A 673 -31.94 -37.11 -4.25
CA PRO A 673 -32.05 -35.76 -3.73
C PRO A 673 -33.47 -35.40 -3.26
N PRO A 674 -33.63 -34.46 -2.31
CA PRO A 674 -34.93 -34.03 -1.81
C PRO A 674 -35.88 -33.66 -2.95
N GLY A 675 -37.10 -34.22 -2.93
CA GLY A 675 -38.09 -34.02 -4.00
C GLY A 675 -38.08 -35.08 -5.12
N SER A 676 -37.07 -35.96 -5.17
CA SER A 676 -37.01 -37.11 -6.07
C SER A 676 -38.29 -37.95 -6.01
N SER A 677 -38.75 -38.38 -7.19
CA SER A 677 -39.91 -39.27 -7.30
C SER A 677 -39.67 -40.61 -6.59
N GLN A 678 -38.41 -41.01 -6.36
CA GLN A 678 -38.05 -42.23 -5.67
C GLN A 678 -38.34 -42.14 -4.16
N VAL A 679 -37.93 -41.04 -3.51
CA VAL A 679 -38.17 -40.77 -2.08
C VAL A 679 -39.67 -40.75 -1.78
N LYS A 680 -40.44 -40.08 -2.64
CA LYS A 680 -41.92 -40.01 -2.54
C LYS A 680 -42.60 -41.39 -2.67
N ARG A 681 -41.93 -42.38 -3.29
CA ARG A 681 -42.45 -43.73 -3.56
C ARG A 681 -41.94 -44.81 -2.60
N ARG A 682 -40.98 -44.50 -1.73
CA ARG A 682 -40.45 -45.41 -0.69
C ARG A 682 -40.99 -45.06 0.68
N GLU A 683 -41.07 -43.77 0.99
CA GLU A 683 -41.48 -43.30 2.31
C GLU A 683 -43.01 -43.18 2.42
N PRO A 684 -43.64 -43.62 3.53
CA PRO A 684 -45.08 -43.48 3.75
C PRO A 684 -45.56 -42.03 3.68
N PHE A 685 -44.70 -41.10 4.10
CA PHE A 685 -44.94 -39.67 4.12
C PHE A 685 -43.62 -38.91 3.98
N THR A 686 -43.60 -37.83 3.20
CA THR A 686 -42.43 -36.95 3.04
C THR A 686 -42.85 -35.49 3.06
N ALA A 687 -42.11 -34.62 3.75
CA ALA A 687 -42.25 -33.18 3.68
C ALA A 687 -40.94 -32.57 3.12
N ASN A 688 -41.01 -31.86 2.00
CA ASN A 688 -39.83 -31.34 1.30
C ASN A 688 -40.08 -29.92 0.77
N ILE A 689 -39.07 -29.05 0.85
CA ILE A 689 -39.07 -27.77 0.10
C ILE A 689 -38.73 -28.10 -1.35
N ASN A 690 -39.57 -27.68 -2.29
CA ASN A 690 -39.41 -27.94 -3.72
C ASN A 690 -39.69 -26.68 -4.54
N GLY A 691 -39.06 -26.60 -5.70
CA GLY A 691 -39.37 -25.62 -6.75
C GLY A 691 -39.84 -26.34 -8.00
N TYR A 692 -40.83 -25.79 -8.70
CA TYR A 692 -41.28 -26.28 -10.00
C TYR A 692 -41.14 -25.18 -11.03
N VAL A 693 -40.82 -25.54 -12.27
CA VAL A 693 -40.88 -24.61 -13.40
C VAL A 693 -42.17 -24.89 -14.16
N GLY A 694 -42.93 -23.85 -14.43
CA GLY A 694 -44.19 -23.93 -15.13
C GLY A 694 -44.49 -22.65 -15.90
N ILE A 695 -45.72 -22.56 -16.38
CA ILE A 695 -46.25 -21.39 -17.06
C ILE A 695 -47.48 -20.94 -16.27
N SER A 696 -47.54 -19.66 -15.94
CA SER A 696 -48.69 -19.00 -15.32
C SER A 696 -49.45 -18.20 -16.37
N LEU A 697 -50.77 -18.32 -16.34
CA LEU A 697 -51.71 -17.54 -17.13
C LEU A 697 -52.66 -16.83 -16.16
N GLY A 698 -52.77 -15.52 -16.25
CA GLY A 698 -53.53 -14.70 -15.30
C GLY A 698 -54.27 -13.55 -15.95
N GLN A 699 -55.12 -12.88 -15.17
CA GLN A 699 -55.69 -11.59 -15.52
C GLN A 699 -55.38 -10.62 -14.39
N GLU A 700 -54.65 -9.56 -14.69
CA GLU A 700 -54.27 -8.54 -13.71
C GLU A 700 -55.14 -7.29 -13.86
N ARG A 701 -55.41 -6.61 -12.75
CA ARG A 701 -56.21 -5.37 -12.72
C ARG A 701 -55.45 -4.30 -11.95
N LEU A 702 -55.01 -3.25 -12.65
CA LEU A 702 -54.31 -2.12 -12.04
C LEU A 702 -55.32 -1.23 -11.33
N ARG A 703 -55.15 -1.03 -10.02
CA ARG A 703 -55.93 -0.07 -9.22
C ARG A 703 -55.05 1.11 -8.82
N GLY A 704 -55.54 2.33 -9.02
CA GLY A 704 -54.86 3.56 -8.59
C GLY A 704 -53.82 4.12 -9.55
N SER A 705 -53.83 3.71 -10.82
CA SER A 705 -53.03 4.38 -11.86
C SER A 705 -53.59 5.76 -12.20
N ALA A 706 -52.79 6.67 -12.76
CA ALA A 706 -53.24 7.98 -13.25
C ALA A 706 -54.21 7.90 -14.46
N LEU A 707 -54.59 6.70 -14.87
CA LEU A 707 -55.55 6.44 -15.95
C LEU A 707 -56.98 6.41 -15.38
N ALA A 708 -57.92 7.00 -16.11
CA ALA A 708 -59.32 7.21 -15.68
C ALA A 708 -60.17 5.93 -15.54
N THR A 709 -59.60 4.75 -15.80
CA THR A 709 -60.26 3.44 -15.69
C THR A 709 -59.26 2.40 -15.20
N ASP A 710 -59.68 1.43 -14.40
CA ASP A 710 -58.88 0.25 -13.99
C ASP A 710 -58.81 -0.77 -15.15
N PRO A 711 -57.76 -0.80 -16.00
CA PRO A 711 -57.68 -1.80 -17.06
C PRO A 711 -57.44 -3.19 -16.47
N ALA A 712 -58.08 -4.20 -17.07
CA ALA A 712 -57.77 -5.60 -16.82
C ALA A 712 -57.11 -6.20 -18.07
N PHE A 713 -55.98 -6.88 -17.91
CA PHE A 713 -55.20 -7.45 -19.03
C PHE A 713 -54.78 -8.89 -18.74
N ALA A 714 -54.65 -9.69 -19.79
CA ALA A 714 -54.16 -11.06 -19.68
C ALA A 714 -52.62 -11.06 -19.54
N THR A 715 -52.13 -11.85 -18.60
CA THR A 715 -50.69 -12.01 -18.34
C THR A 715 -50.25 -13.44 -18.61
N LEU A 716 -49.08 -13.57 -19.23
CA LEU A 716 -48.35 -14.83 -19.38
C LEU A 716 -47.00 -14.65 -18.70
N ALA A 717 -46.70 -15.52 -17.75
CA ALA A 717 -45.42 -15.50 -17.05
C ALA A 717 -44.84 -16.91 -16.97
N PRO A 718 -43.52 -17.08 -17.02
CA PRO A 718 -42.92 -18.26 -16.42
C PRO A 718 -43.33 -18.30 -14.95
N ALA A 719 -43.72 -19.47 -14.46
CA ALA A 719 -43.98 -19.71 -13.05
C ALA A 719 -42.78 -20.46 -12.49
N MET A 720 -42.20 -19.98 -11.39
CA MET A 720 -41.22 -20.73 -10.63
C MET A 720 -41.61 -20.74 -9.15
N PRO A 721 -42.73 -21.41 -8.81
CA PRO A 721 -43.16 -21.49 -7.43
C PRO A 721 -42.19 -22.33 -6.59
N VAL A 722 -41.78 -21.78 -5.46
CA VAL A 722 -40.97 -22.39 -4.41
C VAL A 722 -41.81 -22.51 -3.15
N GLY A 723 -41.85 -23.70 -2.57
CA GLY A 723 -42.77 -24.00 -1.50
C GLY A 723 -42.53 -25.32 -0.79
N VAL A 724 -43.45 -25.69 0.09
CA VAL A 724 -43.40 -26.93 0.86
C VAL A 724 -44.34 -27.96 0.25
N SER A 725 -43.79 -29.11 -0.15
CA SER A 725 -44.56 -30.26 -0.61
C SER A 725 -44.72 -31.29 0.49
N PHE A 726 -45.92 -31.82 0.63
CA PHE A 726 -46.24 -32.98 1.44
C PHE A 726 -46.66 -34.11 0.51
N SER A 727 -45.95 -35.23 0.56
CA SER A 727 -46.26 -36.39 -0.26
C SER A 727 -46.65 -37.56 0.62
N ARG A 728 -47.69 -38.29 0.23
CA ARG A 728 -48.16 -39.49 0.89
C ARG A 728 -48.18 -40.64 -0.11
N LEU A 729 -47.70 -41.79 0.34
CA LEU A 729 -47.72 -43.01 -0.45
C LEU A 729 -49.15 -43.59 -0.51
N ILE A 730 -49.59 -43.98 -1.71
CA ILE A 730 -50.88 -44.59 -1.98
C ILE A 730 -50.65 -46.01 -2.54
N GLY A 731 -51.35 -46.99 -1.97
CA GLY A 731 -51.32 -48.37 -2.45
C GLY A 731 -50.21 -49.24 -1.87
N TYR A 732 -49.56 -48.82 -0.77
CA TYR A 732 -48.46 -49.51 -0.09
C TYR A 732 -48.73 -51.01 0.17
N ASP A 733 -49.96 -51.37 0.54
CA ASP A 733 -50.34 -52.77 0.85
C ASP A 733 -51.04 -53.52 -0.30
N ARG A 734 -51.35 -52.86 -1.43
CA ARG A 734 -52.21 -53.45 -2.48
C ARG A 734 -51.55 -53.55 -3.85
N TRP A 735 -50.56 -52.71 -4.17
CA TRP A 735 -50.01 -52.63 -5.53
C TRP A 735 -48.51 -52.91 -5.56
N LYS A 736 -48.05 -53.67 -6.58
CA LYS A 736 -46.64 -54.04 -6.79
C LYS A 736 -45.71 -52.84 -7.01
N TYR A 737 -46.28 -51.69 -7.39
CA TYR A 737 -45.58 -50.42 -7.57
C TYR A 737 -46.40 -49.30 -6.91
N PRO A 738 -46.12 -48.97 -5.64
CA PRO A 738 -46.86 -47.93 -4.93
C PRO A 738 -46.68 -46.56 -5.60
N GLN A 739 -47.76 -45.78 -5.64
CA GLN A 739 -47.79 -44.44 -6.24
C GLN A 739 -47.70 -43.39 -5.13
N SER A 740 -47.25 -42.19 -5.46
CA SER A 740 -47.15 -41.09 -4.50
C SER A 740 -48.08 -39.95 -4.91
N PHE A 741 -48.87 -39.45 -3.97
CA PHE A 741 -49.65 -38.23 -4.15
C PHE A 741 -48.99 -37.09 -3.38
N SER A 742 -48.83 -35.94 -4.01
CA SER A 742 -48.17 -34.77 -3.42
C SER A 742 -49.10 -33.56 -3.44
N LEU A 743 -49.19 -32.85 -2.31
CA LEU A 743 -49.75 -31.51 -2.19
C LEU A 743 -48.59 -30.53 -2.06
N PHE A 744 -48.63 -29.39 -2.76
CA PHE A 744 -47.52 -28.45 -2.80
C PHE A 744 -47.96 -27.03 -2.50
N PHE A 745 -47.58 -26.53 -1.34
CA PHE A 745 -47.90 -25.18 -0.90
C PHE A 745 -46.79 -24.22 -1.33
N SER A 746 -46.99 -23.47 -2.42
CA SER A 746 -46.07 -22.41 -2.82
C SER A 746 -46.15 -21.23 -1.87
N VAL A 747 -45.02 -20.60 -1.59
CA VAL A 747 -44.94 -19.37 -0.77
C VAL A 747 -44.32 -18.23 -1.58
N LEU A 748 -43.31 -18.57 -2.39
CA LEU A 748 -42.62 -17.65 -3.28
C LEU A 748 -42.85 -18.08 -4.73
N ASP A 749 -42.96 -17.13 -5.65
CA ASP A 749 -42.91 -17.40 -7.09
C ASP A 749 -41.88 -16.48 -7.73
N LEU A 750 -40.73 -17.06 -8.05
CA LEU A 750 -39.61 -16.34 -8.65
C LEU A 750 -39.86 -16.04 -10.15
N GLY A 751 -40.81 -16.74 -10.78
CA GLY A 751 -41.20 -16.49 -12.18
C GLY A 751 -42.00 -15.19 -12.37
N ALA A 752 -42.60 -14.67 -11.30
CA ALA A 752 -43.30 -13.38 -11.29
C ALA A 752 -42.43 -12.19 -11.73
N LEU A 753 -41.10 -12.30 -11.59
CA LEU A 753 -40.12 -11.29 -11.98
C LEU A 753 -40.00 -11.12 -13.50
N ALA A 754 -40.49 -12.08 -14.28
CA ALA A 754 -40.42 -12.12 -15.75
C ALA A 754 -41.82 -12.18 -16.39
N THR A 755 -42.77 -11.39 -15.88
CA THR A 755 -44.15 -11.34 -16.39
C THR A 755 -44.23 -10.52 -17.67
N PHE A 756 -44.78 -11.10 -18.74
CA PHE A 756 -45.01 -10.42 -20.01
C PHE A 756 -46.50 -10.06 -20.18
N ASN A 757 -46.77 -8.81 -20.51
CA ASN A 757 -48.12 -8.33 -20.84
C ASN A 757 -48.40 -8.61 -22.31
N LEU A 758 -49.48 -9.35 -22.60
CA LEU A 758 -49.78 -9.81 -23.95
C LEU A 758 -50.54 -8.78 -24.80
N ASP A 759 -51.19 -7.79 -24.18
CA ASP A 759 -52.16 -6.94 -24.88
C ASP A 759 -51.75 -5.45 -25.05
N GLN A 760 -50.81 -4.87 -24.27
CA GLN A 760 -50.34 -3.47 -24.45
C GLN A 760 -48.91 -3.22 -23.90
N GLU A 761 -48.14 -2.35 -24.56
CA GLU A 761 -46.93 -1.72 -24.00
C GLU A 761 -47.33 -0.67 -22.96
N LEU A 762 -47.16 -0.98 -21.67
CA LEU A 762 -47.38 -0.03 -20.58
C LEU A 762 -46.07 0.71 -20.27
N PRO A 763 -46.03 2.05 -20.31
CA PRO A 763 -44.87 2.81 -19.87
C PRO A 763 -44.90 2.97 -18.34
N GLY A 764 -43.89 2.40 -17.67
CA GLY A 764 -43.64 2.55 -16.24
C GLY A 764 -42.45 1.70 -15.79
N GLU A 765 -41.57 2.25 -14.95
CA GLU A 765 -40.48 1.51 -14.33
C GLU A 765 -41.07 0.40 -13.44
N ASN A 766 -40.81 -0.87 -13.77
CA ASN A 766 -41.11 -1.99 -12.89
C ASN A 766 -40.15 -1.94 -11.69
N GLU A 767 -40.49 -1.15 -10.66
CA GLU A 767 -39.79 -1.25 -9.38
C GLU A 767 -39.95 -2.66 -8.82
N LEU A 768 -38.87 -3.43 -8.86
CA LEU A 768 -38.76 -4.76 -8.26
C LEU A 768 -38.93 -4.65 -6.75
N ARG A 769 -40.12 -4.99 -6.23
CA ARG A 769 -40.40 -5.03 -4.79
C ARG A 769 -40.56 -6.48 -4.32
N PHE A 770 -40.12 -6.77 -3.10
CA PHE A 770 -40.26 -8.10 -2.45
C PHE A 770 -41.71 -8.64 -2.48
N GLN A 771 -42.70 -7.76 -2.50
CA GLN A 771 -44.12 -8.11 -2.59
C GLN A 771 -44.48 -8.81 -3.90
N ASN A 772 -43.71 -8.58 -4.97
CA ASN A 772 -43.97 -9.18 -6.29
C ASN A 772 -43.58 -10.68 -6.33
N VAL A 773 -42.76 -11.14 -5.38
CA VAL A 773 -42.26 -12.52 -5.27
C VAL A 773 -43.08 -13.36 -4.29
N LEU A 774 -43.76 -12.74 -3.32
CA LEU A 774 -44.63 -13.43 -2.36
C LEU A 774 -45.98 -13.78 -2.98
N LYS A 775 -46.08 -14.99 -3.54
CA LYS A 775 -47.30 -15.53 -4.17
C LYS A 775 -47.68 -16.88 -3.55
N PRO A 776 -48.40 -16.88 -2.41
CA PRO A 776 -48.82 -18.12 -1.77
C PRO A 776 -49.84 -18.87 -2.64
N GLY A 777 -49.67 -20.18 -2.76
CA GLY A 777 -50.49 -21.07 -3.59
C GLY A 777 -50.46 -22.51 -3.08
N VAL A 778 -51.28 -23.40 -3.67
CA VAL A 778 -51.42 -24.83 -3.31
C VAL A 778 -51.49 -25.69 -4.56
#